data_AF-A0A1G3M279-F1
#
_entry.id   AF-A0A1G3M279-F1
#
_cell.length_a   1.000
_cell.length_b   1.000
_cell.length_c   1.000
_cell.angle_alpha   90.00
_cell.angle_beta   90.00
_cell.angle_gamma   90.00
#
_symmetry.space_group_name_H-M   'P 1'
#
loop_
_entity.id
_entity.type
_entity.pdbx_description
1 polymer ?
#
loop_
_entity_poly.entity_id
_entity_poly.type
_entity_poly.pdbx_seq_one_letter_code
_entity_poly.pdbx_strand_id
1 'polypeptide(L)'
;MYSDSTSELMAYENALADLFINHDAERQLRRPEDSAYTNVQDNYVSRRGYEDISVGVRDLQGNFTFVIDAALSNQLLRDIESASERHYDWLSAVQRRKNGARRRLYEKLTPREDYRPFASPTANVYTYNTRENMRKLIHATIKKHGDPRRLEAGSVQHTNALAALISAARVMGDTIPKNLRVPVDSWYTISGAMIEQQYKLNRAWMEPVWKHESWFTSSPYSYLHTVHVSEKNPELIAYTQSGDKLLKDIQTATRPGKYLMQFFGPGSENPVLTEAEVREWANKQASLTNTDDLRFVPNTDPDGWVWVYENGSRFNSCMVYNHPSNRYLDHALYGERHPVRIYANPNNDLALAYIGDDLKSTGGRVYGRAIVNTASKKWVRLYGDDRLKHMLTLHGYGHDSSCLDGQVLTCKKHNGGYIMPYLDGDVCRVRMSYKDGEDVFIVDVEGDYNAQQSSGLMGDAKDDTCACPCCGERYDEDDLYYVEARGESICESCRDDNYRYAYGRRNQDYYSADECIHCESDDKWYVEEYASNHDVYQCQQSDEWYDINDLVMLTAGEQEGDTVHVDYAKLLSDDTWCLEEEYEELQAALDAEDEDETSDTEDFPCAPVMTTTRQRTPPVARITRNTFKPGDKVMIVRSKESYTCGWSNSWVDSMYDNVNDGEVYTVRAVDLSGVKFEEIGLGWPWKSLMFAEDAATTMTQPHIVPGYVTDVSIAA
;
A
#
# COMPACT_ATOMS: atom_id res chain seq x y z
N MET A 1 -24.60 40.03 -18.55
CA MET A 1 -23.83 41.28 -18.39
C MET A 1 -24.14 42.04 -17.08
N TYR A 2 -24.72 41.40 -16.04
CA TYR A 2 -24.96 42.02 -14.72
C TYR A 2 -24.60 41.13 -13.52
N SER A 3 -24.00 39.93 -13.69
CA SER A 3 -23.65 39.04 -12.57
C SER A 3 -22.27 39.32 -11.99
N ASP A 4 -21.26 39.55 -12.83
CA ASP A 4 -19.85 39.53 -12.41
C ASP A 4 -19.36 40.85 -11.80
N SER A 5 -20.06 41.96 -12.04
CA SER A 5 -19.79 43.23 -11.37
C SER A 5 -20.26 43.24 -9.91
N THR A 6 -21.18 42.35 -9.54
CA THR A 6 -21.74 42.26 -8.18
C THR A 6 -20.79 41.52 -7.23
N SER A 7 -20.11 40.48 -7.71
CA SER A 7 -19.17 39.68 -6.91
C SER A 7 -17.91 40.47 -6.55
N GLU A 8 -17.37 41.28 -7.47
CA GLU A 8 -16.18 42.11 -7.22
C GLU A 8 -16.48 43.31 -6.30
N LEU A 9 -17.63 43.97 -6.45
CA LEU A 9 -18.09 45.02 -5.52
C LEU A 9 -18.37 44.44 -4.13
N MET A 10 -18.95 43.24 -4.05
CA MET A 10 -19.14 42.54 -2.77
C MET A 10 -17.81 42.15 -2.10
N ALA A 11 -16.80 41.76 -2.87
CA ALA A 11 -15.46 41.47 -2.34
C ALA A 11 -14.78 42.72 -1.77
N TYR A 12 -14.92 43.87 -2.44
CA TYR A 12 -14.34 45.14 -2.00
C TYR A 12 -15.05 45.72 -0.76
N GLU A 13 -16.39 45.62 -0.70
CA GLU A 13 -17.17 46.01 0.48
C GLU A 13 -16.90 45.09 1.68
N ASN A 14 -16.64 43.79 1.45
CA ASN A 14 -16.24 42.85 2.49
C ASN A 14 -14.85 43.20 3.07
N ALA A 15 -13.87 43.51 2.21
CA ALA A 15 -12.52 43.88 2.66
C ALA A 15 -12.51 45.18 3.50
N LEU A 16 -13.35 46.16 3.16
CA LEU A 16 -13.51 47.39 3.94
C LEU A 16 -14.24 47.17 5.27
N ALA A 17 -15.21 46.25 5.32
CA ALA A 17 -15.88 45.88 6.56
C ALA A 17 -14.96 45.10 7.52
N ASP A 18 -14.10 44.23 6.99
CA ASP A 18 -13.10 43.48 7.76
C ASP A 18 -12.03 44.40 8.38
N LEU A 19 -11.57 45.41 7.62
CA LEU A 19 -10.69 46.47 8.11
C LEU A 19 -11.30 47.31 9.24
N PHE A 20 -12.63 47.45 9.28
CA PHE A 20 -13.33 48.22 10.31
C PHE A 20 -13.59 47.41 11.60
N ILE A 21 -13.57 46.07 11.51
CA ILE A 21 -13.81 45.15 12.64
C ILE A 21 -12.49 44.81 13.37
N ASN A 22 -11.36 44.78 12.65
CA ASN A 22 -10.06 44.40 13.20
C ASN A 22 -9.45 45.39 14.19
N HIS A 23 -9.95 46.63 14.30
CA HIS A 23 -9.34 47.62 15.19
C HIS A 23 -9.90 47.62 16.63
N ASP A 24 -11.00 46.90 16.91
CA ASP A 24 -11.68 46.96 18.23
C ASP A 24 -12.01 45.58 18.84
N ALA A 25 -11.93 44.47 18.09
CA ALA A 25 -12.47 43.17 18.53
C ALA A 25 -11.46 42.17 19.13
N GLU A 26 -10.16 42.29 18.88
CA GLU A 26 -9.16 41.33 19.39
C GLU A 26 -8.98 41.37 20.92
N ARG A 27 -9.39 42.44 21.60
CA ARG A 27 -9.25 42.57 23.06
C ARG A 27 -10.43 42.05 23.89
N GLN A 28 -11.61 41.84 23.30
CA GLN A 28 -12.83 41.60 24.09
C GLN A 28 -13.28 40.13 24.15
N LEU A 29 -12.57 39.19 23.52
CA LEU A 29 -13.03 37.80 23.41
C LEU A 29 -12.04 36.72 23.89
N ARG A 30 -10.87 37.08 24.44
CA ARG A 30 -10.06 36.09 25.17
C ARG A 30 -10.61 35.93 26.59
N ARG A 31 -11.18 34.76 26.91
CA ARG A 31 -11.26 34.34 28.31
C ARG A 31 -9.89 33.80 28.74
N PRO A 32 -9.52 33.90 30.03
CA PRO A 32 -8.22 33.41 30.53
C PRO A 32 -8.00 31.90 30.38
N GLU A 33 -9.04 31.15 30.01
CA GLU A 33 -9.11 29.68 30.11
C GLU A 33 -8.65 28.98 28.81
N ASP A 34 -8.53 29.72 27.70
CA ASP A 34 -8.21 29.16 26.37
C ASP A 34 -6.70 29.04 26.09
N SER A 35 -5.82 29.23 27.08
CA SER A 35 -4.36 29.12 26.89
C SER A 35 -3.83 27.68 26.92
N ALA A 36 -4.69 26.67 27.04
CA ALA A 36 -4.27 25.26 27.20
C ALA A 36 -4.31 24.42 25.92
N TYR A 37 -4.80 24.95 24.79
CA TYR A 37 -4.87 24.21 23.52
C TYR A 37 -4.05 24.90 22.43
N THR A 38 -2.73 24.79 22.53
CA THR A 38 -1.81 25.09 21.43
C THR A 38 -0.86 23.92 21.23
N ASN A 39 -1.35 22.90 20.53
CA ASN A 39 -0.56 22.04 19.63
C ASN A 39 -1.46 21.00 18.97
N VAL A 40 -2.26 21.44 18.00
CA VAL A 40 -2.72 20.57 16.91
C VAL A 40 -2.61 21.43 15.64
N GLN A 41 -1.42 21.47 15.07
CA GLN A 41 -1.24 21.99 13.72
C GLN A 41 -1.74 20.96 12.71
N ASP A 42 -2.45 21.47 11.72
CA ASP A 42 -2.68 20.93 10.38
C ASP A 42 -3.37 19.55 10.27
N ASN A 43 -4.70 19.58 10.15
CA ASN A 43 -5.42 18.65 9.29
C ASN A 43 -6.62 19.36 8.63
N TYR A 44 -6.47 19.66 7.34
CA TYR A 44 -7.55 20.07 6.46
C TYR A 44 -8.43 18.85 6.16
N VAL A 45 -9.67 18.83 6.64
CA VAL A 45 -10.67 17.86 6.18
C VAL A 45 -11.36 18.43 4.95
N SER A 46 -10.97 17.95 3.77
CA SER A 46 -11.70 18.22 2.53
C SER A 46 -12.94 17.32 2.46
N ARG A 47 -14.08 17.91 2.09
CA ARG A 47 -15.37 17.23 2.02
C ARG A 47 -15.52 16.53 0.66
N ARG A 48 -15.19 15.23 0.59
CA ARG A 48 -15.59 14.34 -0.52
C ARG A 48 -15.81 12.91 -0.01
N GLY A 49 -17.01 12.39 -0.25
CA GLY A 49 -17.34 10.97 -0.14
C GLY A 49 -17.63 10.46 1.27
N TYR A 50 -18.82 9.91 1.47
CA TYR A 50 -19.12 9.05 2.61
C TYR A 50 -18.35 7.74 2.42
N GLU A 51 -17.29 7.51 3.18
CA GLU A 51 -16.79 6.17 3.52
C GLU A 51 -16.26 6.21 4.96
N ASP A 52 -16.49 5.12 5.69
CA ASP A 52 -16.40 5.01 7.15
C ASP A 52 -15.02 5.40 7.73
N ILE A 53 -15.03 6.21 8.78
CA ILE A 53 -13.82 6.45 9.59
C ILE A 53 -13.57 5.19 10.42
N SER A 54 -12.57 4.42 10.04
CA SER A 54 -12.09 3.25 10.80
C SER A 54 -10.81 3.61 11.55
N VAL A 55 -10.79 3.34 12.85
CA VAL A 55 -9.59 3.42 13.70
C VAL A 55 -9.17 1.98 13.99
N GLY A 56 -8.12 1.50 13.33
CA GLY A 56 -7.56 0.17 13.57
C GLY A 56 -6.59 0.16 14.73
N VAL A 57 -6.71 -0.83 15.62
CA VAL A 57 -5.67 -1.15 16.61
C VAL A 57 -5.04 -2.47 16.17
N ARG A 58 -3.71 -2.50 16.08
CA ARG A 58 -2.93 -3.71 15.77
C ARG A 58 -2.87 -4.62 16.99
N ASP A 59 -3.11 -5.92 16.79
CA ASP A 59 -2.66 -6.92 17.76
C ASP A 59 -1.16 -7.25 17.57
N LEU A 60 -0.63 -8.07 18.47
CA LEU A 60 0.79 -8.46 18.52
C LEU A 60 1.22 -9.35 17.33
N GLN A 61 0.28 -9.85 16.52
CA GLN A 61 0.55 -10.68 15.34
C GLN A 61 0.35 -9.91 14.03
N GLY A 62 -0.06 -8.63 14.10
CA GLY A 62 -0.21 -7.76 12.94
C GLY A 62 -1.57 -7.86 12.24
N ASN A 63 -2.56 -8.48 12.87
CA ASN A 63 -3.92 -8.56 12.34
C ASN A 63 -4.75 -7.33 12.73
N PHE A 64 -5.66 -6.93 11.83
CA PHE A 64 -6.60 -5.84 12.08
C PHE A 64 -7.95 -6.40 12.49
N THR A 65 -8.40 -6.08 13.70
CA THR A 65 -9.79 -6.35 14.13
C THR A 65 -10.54 -5.03 14.32
N PHE A 66 -11.67 -4.89 13.64
CA PHE A 66 -12.52 -3.70 13.75
C PHE A 66 -13.54 -3.91 14.88
N VAL A 67 -13.45 -3.09 15.93
CA VAL A 67 -14.51 -2.98 16.94
C VAL A 67 -15.00 -1.55 16.95
N ILE A 68 -16.18 -1.31 16.37
CA ILE A 68 -16.86 -0.01 16.42
C ILE A 68 -17.82 -0.04 17.61
N ASP A 69 -17.47 0.66 18.70
CA ASP A 69 -18.44 0.98 19.74
C ASP A 69 -19.42 2.05 19.22
N ALA A 70 -20.64 1.62 18.92
CA ALA A 70 -21.70 2.47 18.39
C ALA A 70 -22.05 3.66 19.31
N ALA A 71 -21.74 3.60 20.61
CA ALA A 71 -22.00 4.70 21.54
C ALA A 71 -21.01 5.87 21.33
N LEU A 72 -19.74 5.57 21.06
CA LEU A 72 -18.69 6.56 20.84
C LEU A 72 -18.85 7.29 19.50
N SER A 73 -19.28 6.57 18.46
CA SER A 73 -19.62 7.17 17.15
C SER A 73 -20.74 8.21 17.28
N ASN A 74 -21.78 7.89 18.06
CA ASN A 74 -22.90 8.80 18.27
C ASN A 74 -22.54 10.06 19.08
N GLN A 75 -21.62 9.96 20.05
CA GLN A 75 -21.16 11.13 20.81
C GLN A 75 -20.29 12.04 19.94
N LEU A 76 -19.38 11.45 19.15
CA LEU A 76 -18.54 12.20 18.22
C LEU A 76 -19.38 12.94 17.15
N LEU A 77 -20.42 12.29 16.63
CA LEU A 77 -21.36 12.92 15.69
C LEU A 77 -22.06 14.13 16.32
N ARG A 78 -22.53 14.03 17.58
CA ARG A 78 -23.16 15.16 18.29
C ARG A 78 -22.18 16.30 18.54
N ASP A 79 -20.93 16.00 18.85
CA ASP A 79 -19.90 17.01 19.08
C ASP A 79 -19.53 17.74 17.78
N ILE A 80 -19.47 17.02 16.65
CA ILE A 80 -19.30 17.59 15.31
C ILE A 80 -20.49 18.47 14.91
N GLU A 81 -21.72 18.00 15.13
CA GLU A 81 -22.94 18.78 14.89
C GLU A 81 -22.96 20.07 15.73
N SER A 82 -22.65 19.96 17.02
CA SER A 82 -22.58 21.11 17.93
C SER A 82 -21.48 22.10 17.54
N ALA A 83 -20.32 21.62 17.08
CA ALA A 83 -19.25 22.48 16.55
C ALA A 83 -19.66 23.18 15.25
N SER A 84 -20.37 22.48 14.38
CA SER A 84 -20.92 23.02 13.13
C SER A 84 -21.95 24.12 13.38
N GLU A 85 -22.87 23.92 14.35
CA GLU A 85 -23.84 24.95 14.76
C GLU A 85 -23.15 26.19 15.32
N ARG A 86 -22.15 26.03 16.21
CA ARG A 86 -21.37 27.15 16.74
C ARG A 86 -20.64 27.93 15.64
N HIS A 87 -20.10 27.23 14.64
CA HIS A 87 -19.45 27.87 13.50
C HIS A 87 -20.45 28.65 12.64
N TYR A 88 -21.64 28.08 12.40
CA TYR A 88 -22.72 28.74 11.67
C TYR A 88 -23.22 30.01 12.38
N ASP A 89 -23.38 29.96 13.71
CA ASP A 89 -23.77 31.10 14.53
C ASP A 89 -22.70 32.20 14.51
N TRP A 90 -21.42 31.82 14.56
CA TRP A 90 -20.31 32.75 14.43
C TRP A 90 -20.30 33.44 13.06
N LEU A 91 -20.42 32.68 11.96
CA LEU A 91 -20.51 33.24 10.61
C LEU A 91 -21.71 34.19 10.45
N SER A 92 -22.87 33.81 11.01
CA SER A 92 -24.08 34.63 11.01
C SER A 92 -23.89 35.93 11.80
N ALA A 93 -23.21 35.89 12.95
CA ALA A 93 -22.89 37.08 13.74
C ALA A 93 -21.89 38.01 13.02
N VAL A 94 -20.86 37.45 12.38
CA VAL A 94 -19.92 38.19 11.54
C VAL A 94 -20.66 38.87 10.40
N GLN A 95 -21.55 38.16 9.70
CA GLN A 95 -22.31 38.71 8.58
C GLN A 95 -23.26 39.83 9.02
N ARG A 96 -23.94 39.70 10.17
CA ARG A 96 -24.75 40.78 10.76
C ARG A 96 -23.91 42.03 11.04
N ARG A 97 -22.67 41.86 11.56
CA ARG A 97 -21.75 42.98 11.80
C ARG A 97 -21.25 43.61 10.51
N LYS A 98 -20.92 42.82 9.48
CA LYS A 98 -20.56 43.31 8.14
C LYS A 98 -21.70 44.13 7.52
N ASN A 99 -22.93 43.65 7.59
CA ASN A 99 -24.10 44.37 7.08
C ASN A 99 -24.36 45.68 7.85
N GLY A 100 -24.18 45.68 9.17
CA GLY A 100 -24.26 46.90 9.99
C GLY A 100 -23.17 47.93 9.63
N ALA A 101 -21.94 47.47 9.38
CA ALA A 101 -20.84 48.33 8.94
C ALA A 101 -21.10 48.92 7.54
N ARG A 102 -21.55 48.09 6.58
CA ARG A 102 -21.98 48.51 5.25
C ARG A 102 -23.06 49.60 5.33
N ARG A 103 -24.10 49.38 6.14
CA ARG A 103 -25.18 50.37 6.32
C ARG A 103 -24.66 51.70 6.84
N ARG A 104 -23.80 51.69 7.88
CA ARG A 104 -23.20 52.92 8.42
C ARG A 104 -22.29 53.63 7.43
N LEU A 105 -21.55 52.88 6.61
CA LEU A 105 -20.72 53.44 5.55
C LEU A 105 -21.60 54.09 4.47
N TYR A 106 -22.68 53.42 4.07
CA TYR A 106 -23.65 53.94 3.11
C TYR A 106 -24.34 55.21 3.63
N GLU A 107 -24.76 55.23 4.89
CA GLU A 107 -25.33 56.42 5.56
C GLU A 107 -24.35 57.60 5.63
N LYS A 108 -23.03 57.34 5.66
CA LYS A 108 -21.98 58.39 5.63
C LYS A 108 -21.62 58.85 4.22
N LEU A 109 -21.74 57.98 3.22
CA LEU A 109 -21.40 58.28 1.82
C LEU A 109 -22.58 58.85 1.03
N THR A 110 -23.81 58.65 1.50
CA THR A 110 -25.02 59.19 0.88
C THR A 110 -25.30 60.59 1.44
N PRO A 111 -25.34 61.65 0.62
CA PRO A 111 -25.67 63.00 1.11
C PRO A 111 -27.09 63.02 1.69
N ARG A 112 -27.29 63.61 2.88
CA ARG A 112 -28.63 63.91 3.41
C ARG A 112 -29.31 64.98 2.52
N GLU A 113 -30.56 64.73 2.14
CA GLU A 113 -31.35 65.52 1.17
C GLU A 113 -31.70 66.96 1.63
N ASP A 114 -31.29 67.36 2.82
CA ASP A 114 -31.70 68.61 3.48
C ASP A 114 -31.03 69.87 2.92
N TYR A 115 -30.11 69.76 1.96
CA TYR A 115 -29.43 70.90 1.32
C TYR A 115 -29.78 71.04 -0.17
N ARG A 116 -31.01 71.49 -0.43
CA ARG A 116 -31.30 72.42 -1.53
C ARG A 116 -32.24 73.50 -1.01
N PRO A 117 -31.78 74.77 -1.01
CA PRO A 117 -32.30 75.64 -2.04
C PRO A 117 -31.20 76.49 -2.69
N PHE A 118 -31.46 76.88 -3.94
CA PHE A 118 -30.62 77.67 -4.85
C PHE A 118 -29.64 76.86 -5.72
N ALA A 119 -30.19 76.37 -6.83
CA ALA A 119 -29.46 76.23 -8.07
C ALA A 119 -28.84 77.59 -8.44
N SER A 120 -27.51 77.68 -8.37
CA SER A 120 -26.69 78.79 -8.86
C SER A 120 -25.75 78.27 -9.96
N PRO A 121 -25.34 79.08 -10.94
CA PRO A 121 -24.55 78.67 -12.12
C PRO A 121 -23.12 78.13 -11.85
N THR A 122 -22.76 77.76 -10.63
CA THR A 122 -21.43 77.27 -10.24
C THR A 122 -21.33 75.75 -10.17
N ALA A 123 -21.92 75.01 -11.13
CA ALA A 123 -21.71 73.57 -11.29
C ALA A 123 -20.23 73.18 -11.57
N ASN A 124 -19.33 74.16 -11.75
CA ASN A 124 -17.89 73.96 -11.96
C ASN A 124 -17.07 73.72 -10.67
N VAL A 125 -17.60 73.98 -9.47
CA VAL A 125 -16.83 73.74 -8.23
C VAL A 125 -16.90 72.27 -7.81
N TYR A 126 -18.00 71.59 -8.10
CA TYR A 126 -18.17 70.17 -7.77
C TYR A 126 -17.25 69.30 -8.63
N THR A 127 -17.23 69.53 -9.95
CA THR A 127 -16.32 68.85 -10.89
C THR A 127 -14.84 69.16 -10.63
N TYR A 128 -14.52 70.33 -10.08
CA TYR A 128 -13.15 70.68 -9.68
C TYR A 128 -12.68 69.89 -8.44
N ASN A 129 -13.51 69.83 -7.39
CA ASN A 129 -13.18 69.08 -6.18
C ASN A 129 -13.14 67.56 -6.40
N THR A 130 -14.00 67.01 -7.26
CA THR A 130 -13.90 65.58 -7.63
C THR A 130 -12.62 65.32 -8.42
N ARG A 131 -12.24 66.20 -9.37
CA ARG A 131 -10.97 66.08 -10.11
C ARG A 131 -9.74 66.19 -9.22
N GLU A 132 -9.76 67.07 -8.22
CA GLU A 132 -8.62 67.25 -7.32
C GLU A 132 -8.44 66.08 -6.36
N ASN A 133 -9.55 65.56 -5.80
CA ASN A 133 -9.52 64.35 -4.97
C ASN A 133 -9.10 63.11 -5.77
N MET A 134 -9.51 63.03 -7.05
CA MET A 134 -9.06 61.96 -7.95
C MET A 134 -7.58 62.08 -8.34
N ARG A 135 -7.08 63.30 -8.60
CA ARG A 135 -5.63 63.52 -8.78
C ARG A 135 -4.85 63.08 -7.56
N LYS A 136 -5.34 63.37 -6.36
CA LYS A 136 -4.73 62.92 -5.10
C LYS A 136 -4.74 61.40 -4.98
N LEU A 137 -5.82 60.73 -5.40
CA LEU A 137 -5.90 59.27 -5.42
C LEU A 137 -4.90 58.64 -6.41
N ILE A 138 -4.84 59.13 -7.66
CA ILE A 138 -3.88 58.65 -8.67
C ILE A 138 -2.44 58.89 -8.20
N HIS A 139 -2.14 60.07 -7.65
CA HIS A 139 -0.82 60.35 -7.10
C HIS A 139 -0.50 59.46 -5.90
N ALA A 140 -1.47 59.15 -5.04
CA ALA A 140 -1.28 58.22 -3.93
C ALA A 140 -1.02 56.79 -4.43
N THR A 141 -1.76 56.33 -5.45
CA THR A 141 -1.57 55.00 -6.06
C THR A 141 -0.21 54.89 -6.75
N ILE A 142 0.18 55.90 -7.55
CA ILE A 142 1.50 55.95 -8.19
C ILE A 142 2.63 56.04 -7.14
N LYS A 143 2.41 56.79 -6.05
CA LYS A 143 3.38 56.87 -4.94
C LYS A 143 3.51 55.55 -4.20
N LYS A 144 2.42 54.80 -4.04
CA LYS A 144 2.37 53.54 -3.29
C LYS A 144 2.91 52.35 -4.09
N HIS A 145 2.58 52.27 -5.38
CA HIS A 145 2.88 51.10 -6.22
C HIS A 145 3.97 51.36 -7.27
N GLY A 146 4.48 52.59 -7.38
CA GLY A 146 5.37 53.01 -8.44
C GLY A 146 4.62 53.44 -9.71
N ASP A 147 5.22 54.33 -10.51
CA ASP A 147 4.69 54.66 -11.83
C ASP A 147 4.95 53.45 -12.74
N PRO A 148 3.93 52.77 -13.30
CA PRO A 148 4.15 51.58 -14.12
C PRO A 148 5.06 51.85 -15.32
N ARG A 149 5.16 53.09 -15.81
CA ARG A 149 6.10 53.45 -16.90
C ARG A 149 7.57 53.38 -16.49
N ARG A 150 7.86 53.33 -15.19
CA ARG A 150 9.20 53.26 -14.61
C ARG A 150 9.50 51.89 -14.02
N LEU A 151 8.53 50.97 -14.04
CA LEU A 151 8.68 49.61 -13.58
C LEU A 151 8.98 48.70 -14.77
N GLU A 152 9.77 47.66 -14.54
CA GLU A 152 10.08 46.68 -15.58
C GLU A 152 8.80 45.98 -16.03
N ALA A 153 8.54 46.01 -17.34
CA ALA A 153 7.34 45.44 -17.94
C ALA A 153 7.28 43.92 -17.65
N GLY A 154 6.19 43.47 -17.04
CA GLY A 154 5.99 42.07 -16.65
C GLY A 154 6.36 41.74 -15.20
N SER A 155 6.97 42.65 -14.45
CA SER A 155 7.19 42.45 -13.01
C SER A 155 5.87 42.48 -12.23
N VAL A 156 5.80 41.74 -11.11
CA VAL A 156 4.64 41.75 -10.19
C VAL A 156 4.28 43.18 -9.75
N GLN A 157 5.29 44.04 -9.55
CA GLN A 157 5.10 45.44 -9.20
C GLN A 157 4.49 46.25 -10.36
N HIS A 158 4.94 46.03 -11.58
CA HIS A 158 4.33 46.61 -12.78
C HIS A 158 2.87 46.17 -12.94
N THR A 159 2.57 44.88 -12.77
CA THR A 159 1.21 44.32 -12.89
C THR A 159 0.28 44.85 -11.79
N ASN A 160 0.75 44.93 -10.53
CA ASN A 160 -0.03 45.48 -9.41
C ASN A 160 -0.27 46.98 -9.56
N ALA A 161 0.75 47.74 -9.99
CA ALA A 161 0.60 49.16 -10.30
C ALA A 161 -0.40 49.39 -11.44
N LEU A 162 -0.35 48.55 -12.48
CA LEU A 162 -1.26 48.61 -13.62
C LEU A 162 -2.69 48.26 -13.20
N ALA A 163 -2.91 47.18 -12.45
CA ALA A 163 -4.23 46.77 -11.96
C ALA A 163 -4.89 47.83 -11.05
N ALA A 164 -4.09 48.45 -10.17
CA ALA A 164 -4.56 49.55 -9.31
C ALA A 164 -4.92 50.81 -10.12
N LEU A 165 -4.15 51.12 -11.17
CA LEU A 165 -4.45 52.21 -12.11
C LEU A 165 -5.67 51.92 -12.98
N ILE A 166 -5.84 50.68 -13.43
CA ILE A 166 -7.02 50.21 -14.19
C ILE A 166 -8.28 50.33 -13.33
N SER A 167 -8.21 49.92 -12.07
CA SER A 167 -9.31 50.03 -11.11
C SER A 167 -9.68 51.50 -10.85
N ALA A 168 -8.68 52.36 -10.68
CA ALA A 168 -8.89 53.80 -10.57
C ALA A 168 -9.47 54.42 -11.87
N ALA A 169 -9.05 53.95 -13.05
CA ALA A 169 -9.50 54.44 -14.34
C ALA A 169 -10.94 54.01 -14.69
N ARG A 170 -11.36 52.79 -14.31
CA ARG A 170 -12.75 52.33 -14.50
C ARG A 170 -13.76 53.18 -13.71
N VAL A 171 -13.37 53.72 -12.55
CA VAL A 171 -14.20 54.65 -11.77
C VAL A 171 -14.33 56.02 -12.46
N MET A 172 -13.41 56.38 -13.38
CA MET A 172 -13.33 57.72 -14.00
C MET A 172 -14.11 57.90 -15.31
N GLY A 173 -14.55 56.82 -15.98
CA GLY A 173 -15.04 56.92 -17.37
C GLY A 173 -14.05 57.66 -18.29
N ASP A 174 -14.52 58.27 -19.38
CA ASP A 174 -13.72 58.89 -20.47
C ASP A 174 -12.78 60.06 -20.09
N THR A 175 -12.58 60.35 -18.79
CA THR A 175 -11.78 61.49 -18.32
C THR A 175 -10.36 61.15 -17.85
N ILE A 176 -9.69 60.22 -18.53
CA ILE A 176 -8.26 59.92 -18.28
C ILE A 176 -7.39 61.14 -18.68
N PRO A 177 -6.48 61.63 -17.81
CA PRO A 177 -5.55 62.71 -18.14
C PRO A 177 -4.72 62.40 -19.40
N LYS A 178 -4.57 63.37 -20.31
CA LYS A 178 -3.90 63.20 -21.62
C LYS A 178 -2.47 62.60 -21.54
N ASN A 179 -1.80 62.78 -20.41
CA ASN A 179 -0.46 62.32 -20.09
C ASN A 179 -0.38 60.93 -19.43
N LEU A 180 -1.54 60.29 -19.20
CA LEU A 180 -1.73 58.91 -18.73
C LEU A 180 -2.49 58.05 -19.77
N ARG A 181 -2.78 58.59 -20.95
CA ARG A 181 -3.22 57.81 -22.10
C ARG A 181 -2.05 56.90 -22.54
N VAL A 182 -2.04 55.67 -22.04
CA VAL A 182 -1.85 54.55 -22.96
C VAL A 182 -2.86 54.81 -24.09
N PRO A 183 -2.48 54.82 -25.38
CA PRO A 183 -3.39 55.23 -26.45
C PRO A 183 -4.72 54.51 -26.23
N VAL A 184 -5.81 55.26 -26.00
CA VAL A 184 -7.12 54.63 -25.76
C VAL A 184 -7.48 53.73 -26.94
N ASP A 185 -6.99 54.10 -28.13
CA ASP A 185 -7.01 53.31 -29.35
C ASP A 185 -6.35 51.93 -29.20
N SER A 186 -5.23 51.80 -28.48
CA SER A 186 -4.57 50.51 -28.27
C SER A 186 -5.37 49.58 -27.36
N TRP A 187 -6.11 50.13 -26.38
CA TRP A 187 -6.96 49.31 -25.51
C TRP A 187 -8.19 48.75 -26.26
N TYR A 188 -8.86 49.58 -27.07
CA TYR A 188 -9.96 49.10 -27.93
C TYR A 188 -9.47 48.08 -28.95
N THR A 189 -8.26 48.27 -29.50
CA THR A 189 -7.66 47.31 -30.43
C THR A 189 -7.34 45.97 -29.75
N ILE A 190 -6.73 45.99 -28.56
CA ILE A 190 -6.44 44.76 -27.79
C ILE A 190 -7.74 44.07 -27.38
N SER A 191 -8.72 44.81 -26.88
CA SER A 191 -10.03 44.25 -26.48
C SER A 191 -10.76 43.66 -27.68
N GLY A 192 -10.71 44.31 -28.85
CA GLY A 192 -11.26 43.78 -30.10
C GLY A 192 -10.59 42.48 -30.53
N ALA A 193 -9.26 42.42 -30.48
CA ALA A 193 -8.51 41.20 -30.80
C ALA A 193 -8.80 40.06 -29.80
N MET A 194 -8.94 40.35 -28.50
CA MET A 194 -9.37 39.37 -27.50
C MET A 194 -10.75 38.82 -27.80
N ILE A 195 -11.72 39.68 -28.12
CA ILE A 195 -13.09 39.27 -28.46
C ILE A 195 -13.09 38.39 -29.72
N GLU A 196 -12.32 38.76 -30.74
CA GLU A 196 -12.20 37.98 -31.97
C GLU A 196 -11.61 36.58 -31.70
N GLN A 197 -10.54 36.48 -30.92
CA GLN A 197 -9.98 35.17 -30.57
C GLN A 197 -10.90 34.35 -29.68
N GLN A 198 -11.62 34.97 -28.74
CA GLN A 198 -12.63 34.26 -27.95
C GLN A 198 -13.76 33.74 -28.85
N TYR A 199 -14.13 34.48 -29.88
CA TYR A 199 -15.11 34.03 -30.86
C TYR A 199 -14.60 32.85 -31.70
N LYS A 200 -13.31 32.87 -32.12
CA LYS A 200 -12.66 31.73 -32.79
C LYS A 200 -12.60 30.50 -31.89
N LEU A 201 -12.23 30.68 -30.62
CA LEU A 201 -12.21 29.60 -29.63
C LEU A 201 -13.59 28.95 -29.47
N ASN A 202 -14.65 29.75 -29.38
CA ASN A 202 -16.01 29.25 -29.16
C ASN A 202 -16.65 28.58 -30.39
N ARG A 203 -16.08 28.71 -31.60
CA ARG A 203 -16.75 28.26 -32.85
C ARG A 203 -15.89 27.46 -33.82
N ALA A 204 -14.57 27.59 -33.78
CA ALA A 204 -13.68 27.05 -34.79
C ALA A 204 -12.54 26.24 -34.20
N TRP A 205 -11.99 26.66 -33.05
CA TRP A 205 -10.87 25.96 -32.45
C TRP A 205 -11.31 24.88 -31.47
N MET A 206 -10.61 23.75 -31.50
CA MET A 206 -10.80 22.69 -30.52
C MET A 206 -10.12 23.10 -29.21
N GLU A 207 -10.86 23.02 -28.11
CA GLU A 207 -10.37 23.37 -26.78
C GLU A 207 -9.42 22.29 -26.24
N PRO A 208 -8.42 22.65 -25.41
CA PRO A 208 -7.60 21.64 -24.75
C PRO A 208 -8.41 20.86 -23.71
N VAL A 209 -8.03 19.61 -23.43
CA VAL A 209 -8.74 18.70 -22.50
C VAL A 209 -8.87 19.24 -21.07
N TRP A 210 -8.04 20.21 -20.69
CA TRP A 210 -8.05 20.85 -19.37
C TRP A 210 -8.77 22.22 -19.34
N LYS A 211 -9.45 22.61 -20.41
CA LYS A 211 -10.05 23.96 -20.55
C LYS A 211 -10.98 24.34 -19.39
N HIS A 212 -11.68 23.37 -18.83
CA HIS A 212 -12.67 23.57 -17.76
C HIS A 212 -12.14 23.23 -16.36
N GLU A 213 -10.86 22.89 -16.24
CA GLU A 213 -10.28 22.57 -14.94
C GLU A 213 -10.19 23.81 -14.06
N SER A 214 -10.45 23.64 -12.76
CA SER A 214 -10.49 24.76 -11.80
C SER A 214 -9.17 25.53 -11.77
N TRP A 215 -8.03 24.82 -11.73
CA TRP A 215 -6.69 25.41 -11.74
C TRP A 215 -6.38 26.19 -13.03
N PHE A 216 -6.95 25.78 -14.16
CA PHE A 216 -6.78 26.48 -15.43
C PHE A 216 -7.68 27.70 -15.45
N THR A 217 -8.98 27.53 -15.19
CA THR A 217 -9.99 28.59 -15.23
C THR A 217 -9.75 29.71 -14.19
N SER A 218 -9.15 29.40 -13.04
CA SER A 218 -8.74 30.40 -12.05
C SER A 218 -7.42 31.10 -12.39
N SER A 219 -6.65 30.57 -13.34
CA SER A 219 -5.36 31.15 -13.75
C SER A 219 -5.57 32.31 -14.72
N PRO A 220 -4.72 33.37 -14.64
CA PRO A 220 -4.74 34.44 -15.62
C PRO A 220 -4.51 33.97 -17.06
N TYR A 221 -3.85 32.81 -17.22
CA TYR A 221 -3.59 32.24 -18.54
C TYR A 221 -4.85 31.75 -19.26
N SER A 222 -5.94 31.42 -18.54
CA SER A 222 -7.19 30.94 -19.17
C SER A 222 -7.77 31.93 -20.17
N TYR A 223 -7.64 33.23 -19.90
CA TYR A 223 -8.14 34.31 -20.74
C TYR A 223 -7.02 35.04 -21.51
N LEU A 224 -5.78 35.07 -20.99
CA LEU A 224 -4.67 35.76 -21.67
C LEU A 224 -4.08 34.95 -22.83
N HIS A 225 -3.97 33.63 -22.69
CA HIS A 225 -3.24 32.80 -23.65
C HIS A 225 -4.12 32.25 -24.78
N THR A 226 -5.45 32.34 -24.67
CA THR A 226 -6.41 31.84 -25.67
C THR A 226 -6.05 30.42 -26.17
N VAL A 227 -5.64 29.55 -25.24
CA VAL A 227 -5.11 28.21 -25.54
C VAL A 227 -6.12 27.36 -26.29
N HIS A 228 -5.67 26.73 -27.37
CA HIS A 228 -6.43 25.80 -28.20
C HIS A 228 -5.53 24.74 -28.82
N VAL A 229 -6.12 23.70 -29.41
CA VAL A 229 -5.39 22.74 -30.26
C VAL A 229 -4.95 23.45 -31.54
N SER A 230 -3.69 23.25 -31.93
CA SER A 230 -3.11 23.93 -33.09
C SER A 230 -3.76 23.48 -34.41
N GLU A 231 -4.31 24.43 -35.18
CA GLU A 231 -4.95 24.13 -36.48
C GLU A 231 -4.00 23.50 -37.51
N LYS A 232 -2.70 23.80 -37.41
CA LYS A 232 -1.69 23.27 -38.34
C LYS A 232 -1.19 21.88 -37.97
N ASN A 233 -1.23 21.54 -36.68
CA ASN A 233 -0.77 20.26 -36.16
C ASN A 233 -1.58 19.96 -34.89
N PRO A 234 -2.57 19.03 -34.98
CA PRO A 234 -3.41 18.66 -33.84
C PRO A 234 -2.63 18.15 -32.62
N GLU A 235 -1.45 17.57 -32.79
CA GLU A 235 -0.64 17.07 -31.66
C GLU A 235 -0.06 18.20 -30.79
N LEU A 236 -0.11 19.44 -31.27
CA LEU A 236 0.39 20.61 -30.58
C LEU A 236 -0.78 21.44 -30.04
N ILE A 237 -0.50 22.20 -29.00
CA ILE A 237 -1.37 23.30 -28.59
C ILE A 237 -0.78 24.62 -29.06
N ALA A 238 -1.67 25.52 -29.45
CA ALA A 238 -1.38 26.88 -29.86
C ALA A 238 -1.85 27.85 -28.77
N TYR A 239 -1.05 28.88 -28.53
CA TYR A 239 -1.40 29.94 -27.58
C TYR A 239 -0.75 31.28 -27.96
N THR A 240 -1.37 32.38 -27.50
CA THR A 240 -0.86 33.74 -27.70
C THR A 240 0.04 34.13 -26.53
N GLN A 241 1.33 34.39 -26.79
CA GLN A 241 2.31 34.69 -25.74
C GLN A 241 2.24 36.12 -25.19
N SER A 242 1.79 37.08 -25.98
CA SER A 242 1.81 38.51 -25.60
C SER A 242 0.73 39.30 -26.33
N GLY A 243 0.37 40.47 -25.79
CA GLY A 243 -0.59 41.37 -26.41
C GLY A 243 -0.20 41.80 -27.83
N ASP A 244 1.08 42.02 -28.10
CA ASP A 244 1.55 42.35 -29.46
C ASP A 244 1.34 41.21 -30.46
N LYS A 245 1.48 39.96 -30.00
CA LYS A 245 1.18 38.78 -30.82
C LYS A 245 -0.32 38.59 -30.98
N LEU A 246 -1.10 38.88 -29.94
CA LEU A 246 -2.56 38.88 -30.00
C LEU A 246 -3.07 39.82 -31.08
N LEU A 247 -2.58 41.06 -31.10
CA LEU A 247 -2.93 42.08 -32.08
C LEU A 247 -2.56 41.69 -33.52
N LYS A 248 -1.58 40.80 -33.69
CA LYS A 248 -1.12 40.30 -34.99
C LYS A 248 -1.70 38.91 -35.33
N ASP A 249 -2.56 38.36 -34.47
CA ASP A 249 -3.08 36.99 -34.55
C ASP A 249 -1.97 35.93 -34.70
N ILE A 250 -0.84 36.12 -34.00
CA ILE A 250 0.31 35.21 -34.04
C ILE A 250 0.23 34.23 -32.88
N GLN A 251 0.01 32.96 -33.22
CA GLN A 251 0.00 31.87 -32.26
C GLN A 251 1.35 31.15 -32.19
N THR A 252 1.74 30.77 -30.98
CA THR A 252 2.92 29.93 -30.74
C THR A 252 2.46 28.50 -30.50
N ALA A 253 2.82 27.59 -31.41
CA ALA A 253 2.56 26.17 -31.26
C ALA A 253 3.65 25.50 -30.40
N THR A 254 3.24 24.64 -29.46
CA THR A 254 4.14 23.90 -28.58
C THR A 254 3.50 22.57 -28.17
N ARG A 255 4.33 21.64 -27.66
CA ARG A 255 3.82 20.37 -27.12
C ARG A 255 2.97 20.63 -25.86
N PRO A 256 1.86 19.91 -25.64
CA PRO A 256 1.01 20.02 -24.45
C PRO A 256 1.80 20.00 -23.13
N GLY A 257 2.63 18.98 -22.93
CA GLY A 257 3.45 18.85 -21.71
C GLY A 257 4.44 19.99 -21.51
N LYS A 258 5.00 20.56 -22.60
CA LYS A 258 5.92 21.70 -22.50
C LYS A 258 5.18 22.97 -22.07
N TYR A 259 3.98 23.20 -22.59
CA TYR A 259 3.15 24.32 -22.17
C TYR A 259 2.74 24.20 -20.71
N LEU A 260 2.21 23.04 -20.32
CA LEU A 260 1.78 22.78 -18.95
C LEU A 260 2.95 22.91 -17.98
N MET A 261 4.11 22.33 -18.30
CA MET A 261 5.32 22.47 -17.50
C MET A 261 5.76 23.94 -17.33
N GLN A 262 5.68 24.72 -18.42
CA GLN A 262 6.09 26.13 -18.41
C GLN A 262 5.19 27.03 -17.57
N PHE A 263 3.87 26.82 -17.60
CA PHE A 263 2.90 27.76 -17.02
C PHE A 263 2.18 27.25 -15.76
N PHE A 264 2.21 25.94 -15.51
CA PHE A 264 1.47 25.30 -14.42
C PHE A 264 2.29 24.24 -13.66
N GLY A 265 3.40 23.76 -14.22
CA GLY A 265 4.27 22.75 -13.61
C GLY A 265 5.21 23.30 -12.54
N PRO A 266 6.07 22.44 -11.95
CA PRO A 266 6.94 22.80 -10.83
C PRO A 266 7.92 23.96 -11.08
N GLY A 267 8.23 24.25 -12.35
CA GLY A 267 9.12 25.36 -12.75
C GLY A 267 8.40 26.67 -13.10
N SER A 268 7.08 26.74 -12.96
CA SER A 268 6.29 27.94 -13.26
C SER A 268 6.25 28.92 -12.07
N GLU A 269 5.85 30.17 -12.31
CA GLU A 269 5.71 31.19 -11.25
C GLU A 269 4.62 30.81 -10.23
N ASN A 270 3.63 30.03 -10.65
CA ASN A 270 2.54 29.54 -9.81
C ASN A 270 2.31 28.04 -10.07
N PRO A 271 3.14 27.16 -9.49
CA PRO A 271 3.05 25.72 -9.71
C PRO A 271 1.76 25.17 -9.10
N VAL A 272 0.89 24.61 -9.93
CA VAL A 272 -0.38 23.99 -9.53
C VAL A 272 -0.49 22.52 -9.96
N LEU A 273 0.42 22.06 -10.84
CA LEU A 273 0.53 20.69 -11.28
C LEU A 273 1.91 20.13 -10.93
N THR A 274 1.93 18.89 -10.47
CA THR A 274 3.13 18.06 -10.38
C THR A 274 3.59 17.61 -11.77
N GLU A 275 4.82 17.10 -11.88
CA GLU A 275 5.31 16.55 -13.15
C GLU A 275 4.48 15.35 -13.63
N ALA A 276 3.99 14.52 -12.70
CA ALA A 276 3.13 13.38 -13.00
C ALA A 276 1.79 13.83 -13.59
N GLU A 277 1.15 14.85 -13.00
CA GLU A 277 -0.09 15.42 -13.52
C GLU A 277 0.10 16.12 -14.86
N VAL A 278 1.23 16.83 -15.06
CA VAL A 278 1.58 17.40 -16.37
C VAL A 278 1.66 16.31 -17.45
N ARG A 279 2.29 15.17 -17.12
CA ARG A 279 2.39 14.01 -18.02
C ARG A 279 1.01 13.43 -18.31
N GLU A 280 0.18 13.26 -17.29
CA GLU A 280 -1.20 12.78 -17.42
C GLU A 280 -2.02 13.67 -18.35
N TRP A 281 -2.05 14.99 -18.13
CA TRP A 281 -2.79 15.93 -18.97
C TRP A 281 -2.25 16.01 -20.40
N ALA A 282 -0.93 15.94 -20.58
CA ALA A 282 -0.32 15.88 -21.89
C ALA A 282 -0.72 14.61 -22.65
N ASN A 283 -0.78 13.46 -21.96
CA ASN A 283 -1.22 12.19 -22.52
C ASN A 283 -2.72 12.23 -22.86
N LYS A 284 -3.57 12.77 -21.98
CA LYS A 284 -5.00 12.99 -22.26
C LYS A 284 -5.21 13.84 -23.53
N GLN A 285 -4.45 14.93 -23.66
CA GLN A 285 -4.53 15.77 -24.85
C GLN A 285 -4.07 15.03 -26.09
N ALA A 286 -2.93 14.34 -26.01
CA ALA A 286 -2.42 13.53 -27.10
C ALA A 286 -3.44 12.45 -27.52
N SER A 287 -4.11 11.78 -26.58
CA SER A 287 -5.17 10.82 -26.89
C SER A 287 -6.37 11.46 -27.60
N LEU A 288 -6.73 12.72 -27.29
CA LEU A 288 -7.82 13.40 -27.98
C LEU A 288 -7.45 13.80 -29.41
N THR A 289 -6.21 14.24 -29.63
CA THR A 289 -5.79 14.85 -30.89
C THR A 289 -5.02 13.92 -31.81
N ASN A 290 -4.40 12.88 -31.27
CA ASN A 290 -3.66 11.93 -32.06
C ASN A 290 -4.67 11.01 -32.76
N THR A 291 -4.57 10.96 -34.07
CA THR A 291 -5.37 10.11 -34.96
C THR A 291 -4.83 8.67 -35.00
N ASP A 292 -4.04 8.25 -34.02
CA ASP A 292 -3.70 6.84 -33.83
C ASP A 292 -4.99 6.13 -33.48
N ASP A 293 -5.67 5.60 -34.51
CA ASP A 293 -6.94 4.94 -34.35
C ASP A 293 -6.79 3.84 -33.30
N LEU A 294 -7.57 3.95 -32.23
CA LEU A 294 -7.86 2.81 -31.39
C LEU A 294 -8.44 1.72 -32.29
N ARG A 295 -7.70 0.64 -32.46
CA ARG A 295 -8.09 -0.46 -33.33
C ARG A 295 -8.52 -1.64 -32.48
N PHE A 296 -9.42 -2.45 -33.04
CA PHE A 296 -9.91 -3.66 -32.42
C PHE A 296 -9.68 -4.82 -33.39
N VAL A 297 -9.04 -5.87 -32.90
CA VAL A 297 -9.05 -7.17 -33.56
C VAL A 297 -10.28 -7.94 -33.06
N PRO A 298 -11.24 -8.31 -33.93
CA PRO A 298 -12.43 -9.03 -33.50
C PRO A 298 -12.08 -10.45 -33.03
N ASN A 299 -12.95 -11.07 -32.25
CA ASN A 299 -12.87 -12.49 -31.88
C ASN A 299 -12.95 -13.47 -33.08
N THR A 300 -13.17 -12.99 -34.29
CA THR A 300 -13.16 -13.81 -35.51
C THR A 300 -11.83 -13.76 -36.26
N ASP A 301 -10.82 -13.02 -35.77
CA ASP A 301 -9.52 -12.83 -36.45
C ASP A 301 -8.34 -13.37 -35.63
N PRO A 302 -8.17 -14.71 -35.55
CA PRO A 302 -7.10 -15.32 -34.75
C PRO A 302 -5.69 -14.89 -35.19
N ASP A 303 -5.49 -14.55 -36.46
CA ASP A 303 -4.19 -14.11 -36.97
C ASP A 303 -3.87 -12.68 -36.51
N GLY A 304 -4.87 -11.79 -36.49
CA GLY A 304 -4.74 -10.46 -35.91
C GLY A 304 -4.40 -10.49 -34.42
N TRP A 305 -4.99 -11.43 -33.66
CA TRP A 305 -4.66 -11.61 -32.23
C TRP A 305 -3.20 -11.98 -32.05
N VAL A 306 -2.71 -12.96 -32.80
CA VAL A 306 -1.29 -13.37 -32.78
C VAL A 306 -0.40 -12.20 -33.17
N TRP A 307 -0.72 -11.48 -34.25
CA TRP A 307 0.10 -10.35 -34.70
C TRP A 307 0.27 -9.28 -33.63
N VAL A 308 -0.81 -8.90 -32.93
CA VAL A 308 -0.74 -7.89 -31.87
C VAL A 308 0.10 -8.39 -30.69
N TYR A 309 0.08 -9.70 -30.42
CA TYR A 309 0.93 -10.30 -29.39
C TYR A 309 2.42 -10.32 -29.76
N GLU A 310 2.74 -10.59 -31.02
CA GLU A 310 4.11 -10.73 -31.50
C GLU A 310 4.83 -9.40 -31.80
N ASN A 311 4.08 -8.31 -31.98
CA ASN A 311 4.64 -7.02 -32.46
C ASN A 311 4.65 -5.91 -31.39
N GLY A 312 4.72 -6.26 -30.11
CA GLY A 312 4.85 -5.30 -29.00
C GLY A 312 6.10 -4.40 -29.10
N SER A 313 5.92 -3.09 -28.97
CA SER A 313 7.00 -2.10 -28.97
C SER A 313 7.32 -1.69 -27.54
N ARG A 314 8.50 -2.10 -27.06
CA ARG A 314 9.01 -1.79 -25.71
C ARG A 314 8.26 -2.48 -24.56
N PHE A 315 7.34 -3.38 -24.87
CA PHE A 315 6.77 -4.33 -23.92
C PHE A 315 6.75 -5.72 -24.57
N ASN A 316 7.08 -6.74 -23.78
CA ASN A 316 7.07 -8.13 -24.23
C ASN A 316 5.93 -8.87 -23.52
N SER A 317 5.29 -9.77 -24.24
CA SER A 317 4.31 -10.71 -23.69
C SER A 317 5.00 -12.05 -23.43
N CYS A 318 4.66 -12.73 -22.34
CA CYS A 318 5.09 -14.12 -22.13
C CYS A 318 4.57 -15.04 -23.24
N MET A 319 3.43 -14.69 -23.84
CA MET A 319 2.85 -15.36 -24.99
C MET A 319 3.44 -14.90 -26.35
N VAL A 320 4.71 -14.47 -26.42
CA VAL A 320 5.43 -14.19 -27.68
C VAL A 320 6.19 -15.43 -28.10
N TYR A 321 6.09 -15.82 -29.37
CA TYR A 321 6.91 -16.89 -29.91
C TYR A 321 8.38 -16.51 -29.97
N ASN A 322 9.26 -17.47 -29.66
CA ASN A 322 10.71 -17.26 -29.61
C ASN A 322 11.09 -16.10 -28.67
N HIS A 323 10.35 -15.97 -27.56
CA HIS A 323 10.71 -15.05 -26.50
C HIS A 323 12.18 -15.29 -26.11
N PRO A 324 13.02 -14.26 -25.92
CA PRO A 324 14.47 -14.42 -25.65
C PRO A 324 14.78 -15.31 -24.43
N SER A 325 13.79 -15.49 -23.57
CA SER A 325 13.81 -16.44 -22.47
C SER A 325 12.96 -17.65 -22.84
N ASN A 326 13.57 -18.82 -22.98
CA ASN A 326 12.92 -20.12 -23.25
C ASN A 326 11.96 -20.60 -22.14
N ARG A 327 11.65 -19.76 -21.14
CA ARG A 327 10.85 -20.14 -19.96
C ARG A 327 9.35 -19.92 -20.09
N TYR A 328 8.93 -19.17 -21.11
CA TYR A 328 7.55 -18.73 -21.23
C TYR A 328 6.81 -19.65 -22.18
N LEU A 329 6.68 -19.30 -23.45
CA LEU A 329 5.91 -20.09 -24.40
C LEU A 329 6.67 -21.35 -24.85
N ASP A 330 6.01 -22.52 -24.82
CA ASP A 330 6.57 -23.74 -25.40
C ASP A 330 6.88 -23.51 -26.89
N HIS A 331 8.11 -23.86 -27.31
CA HIS A 331 8.59 -23.74 -28.68
C HIS A 331 7.71 -24.43 -29.75
N ALA A 332 6.86 -25.39 -29.38
CA ALA A 332 5.91 -26.04 -30.27
C ALA A 332 4.64 -25.23 -30.53
N LEU A 333 4.40 -24.16 -29.77
CA LEU A 333 3.16 -23.36 -29.77
C LEU A 333 3.28 -22.09 -30.61
N TYR A 334 3.45 -22.28 -31.92
CA TYR A 334 3.51 -21.19 -32.90
C TYR A 334 2.50 -21.39 -34.03
N GLY A 335 2.32 -20.36 -34.86
CA GLY A 335 1.41 -20.43 -36.02
C GLY A 335 -0.03 -20.76 -35.58
N GLU A 336 -0.62 -21.82 -36.14
CA GLU A 336 -2.00 -22.27 -35.82
C GLU A 336 -2.17 -22.77 -34.37
N ARG A 337 -1.06 -23.06 -33.69
CA ARG A 337 -1.01 -23.53 -32.30
C ARG A 337 -0.69 -22.43 -31.29
N HIS A 338 -0.56 -21.19 -31.74
CA HIS A 338 -0.27 -20.09 -30.84
C HIS A 338 -1.41 -19.90 -29.82
N PRO A 339 -1.16 -19.85 -28.50
CA PRO A 339 -2.22 -19.92 -27.49
C PRO A 339 -3.22 -18.78 -27.55
N VAL A 340 -2.79 -17.57 -27.87
CA VAL A 340 -3.70 -16.40 -27.93
C VAL A 340 -4.80 -16.53 -28.99
N ARG A 341 -4.68 -17.46 -29.95
CA ARG A 341 -5.78 -17.79 -30.87
C ARG A 341 -7.01 -18.33 -30.15
N ILE A 342 -6.86 -18.83 -28.92
CA ILE A 342 -7.95 -19.36 -28.11
C ILE A 342 -8.98 -18.27 -27.75
N TYR A 343 -8.54 -17.01 -27.64
CA TYR A 343 -9.43 -15.86 -27.44
C TYR A 343 -10.33 -15.56 -28.64
N ALA A 344 -9.88 -15.92 -29.85
CA ALA A 344 -10.62 -15.71 -31.09
C ALA A 344 -11.68 -16.81 -31.30
N ASN A 345 -12.67 -16.84 -30.42
CA ASN A 345 -13.83 -17.71 -30.50
C ASN A 345 -15.08 -16.88 -30.91
N PRO A 346 -15.82 -17.28 -31.96
CA PRO A 346 -16.97 -16.50 -32.45
C PRO A 346 -18.15 -16.42 -31.46
N ASN A 347 -18.18 -17.29 -30.43
CA ASN A 347 -19.24 -17.37 -29.44
C ASN A 347 -18.92 -16.61 -28.13
N ASN A 348 -17.94 -15.70 -28.15
CA ASN A 348 -17.65 -14.79 -27.05
C ASN A 348 -17.84 -13.33 -27.46
N ASP A 349 -17.67 -12.40 -26.54
CA ASP A 349 -17.76 -10.95 -26.81
C ASP A 349 -16.39 -10.27 -26.74
N LEU A 350 -15.30 -11.02 -26.93
CA LEU A 350 -13.94 -10.51 -26.76
C LEU A 350 -13.44 -9.78 -28.01
N ALA A 351 -12.59 -8.78 -27.80
CA ALA A 351 -11.77 -8.18 -28.83
C ALA A 351 -10.41 -7.80 -28.24
N LEU A 352 -9.40 -7.64 -29.10
CA LEU A 352 -8.10 -7.13 -28.70
C LEU A 352 -7.99 -5.67 -29.14
N ALA A 353 -8.13 -4.76 -28.19
CA ALA A 353 -7.92 -3.35 -28.43
C ALA A 353 -6.43 -3.03 -28.47
N TYR A 354 -5.97 -2.22 -29.41
CA TYR A 354 -4.58 -1.81 -29.48
C TYR A 354 -4.38 -0.44 -30.13
N ILE A 355 -3.23 0.18 -29.82
CA ILE A 355 -2.69 1.36 -30.49
C ILE A 355 -1.33 1.00 -31.07
N GLY A 356 -1.04 1.44 -32.29
CA GLY A 356 0.10 0.95 -33.05
C GLY A 356 0.13 1.48 -34.47
N ASP A 357 1.09 1.00 -35.25
CA ASP A 357 1.05 1.12 -36.70
C ASP A 357 -0.08 0.23 -37.28
N ASP A 358 -0.41 0.42 -38.56
CA ASP A 358 -1.40 -0.43 -39.24
C ASP A 358 -0.92 -1.89 -39.29
N LEU A 359 -1.82 -2.84 -38.97
CA LEU A 359 -1.64 -4.30 -39.09
C LEU A 359 -1.05 -4.70 -40.46
N LYS A 360 -1.37 -3.93 -41.51
CA LYS A 360 -0.92 -4.18 -42.89
C LYS A 360 0.46 -3.61 -43.22
N SER A 361 1.07 -2.85 -42.32
CA SER A 361 2.39 -2.27 -42.56
C SER A 361 3.48 -3.29 -42.24
N THR A 362 4.36 -3.57 -43.22
CA THR A 362 5.55 -4.39 -43.00
C THR A 362 6.45 -3.71 -41.97
N GLY A 363 6.66 -4.36 -40.83
CA GLY A 363 7.42 -3.80 -39.71
C GLY A 363 6.60 -2.93 -38.76
N GLY A 364 5.27 -2.96 -38.86
CA GLY A 364 4.37 -2.28 -37.95
C GLY A 364 4.55 -2.72 -36.50
N ARG A 365 4.35 -1.79 -35.59
CA ARG A 365 4.57 -1.97 -34.15
C ARG A 365 3.32 -1.69 -33.35
N VAL A 366 3.11 -2.42 -32.26
CA VAL A 366 2.06 -2.18 -31.28
C VAL A 366 2.64 -1.39 -30.12
N TYR A 367 2.10 -0.21 -29.83
CA TYR A 367 2.55 0.62 -28.71
C TYR A 367 1.83 0.27 -27.41
N GLY A 368 0.59 -0.21 -27.49
CA GLY A 368 -0.15 -0.71 -26.33
C GLY A 368 -1.34 -1.56 -26.73
N ARG A 369 -1.79 -2.43 -25.83
CA ARG A 369 -2.89 -3.37 -26.07
C ARG A 369 -3.68 -3.70 -24.80
N ALA A 370 -4.90 -4.18 -24.97
CA ALA A 370 -5.75 -4.67 -23.90
C ALA A 370 -6.80 -5.65 -24.46
N ILE A 371 -7.08 -6.73 -23.72
CA ILE A 371 -8.26 -7.55 -23.98
C ILE A 371 -9.48 -6.78 -23.47
N VAL A 372 -10.52 -6.70 -24.32
CA VAL A 372 -11.77 -6.02 -23.99
C VAL A 372 -12.96 -6.94 -24.18
N ASN A 373 -13.95 -6.79 -23.32
CA ASN A 373 -15.29 -7.32 -23.51
C ASN A 373 -16.14 -6.26 -24.20
N THR A 374 -16.52 -6.52 -25.45
CA THR A 374 -17.22 -5.58 -26.32
C THR A 374 -18.70 -5.40 -25.96
N ALA A 375 -19.31 -6.41 -25.33
CA ALA A 375 -20.70 -6.37 -24.85
C ALA A 375 -20.81 -5.55 -23.56
N SER A 376 -19.98 -5.83 -22.55
CA SER A 376 -19.99 -5.10 -21.27
C SER A 376 -19.24 -3.77 -21.33
N LYS A 377 -18.52 -3.49 -22.43
CA LYS A 377 -17.62 -2.33 -22.59
C LYS A 377 -16.62 -2.25 -21.44
N LYS A 378 -15.89 -3.34 -21.19
CA LYS A 378 -14.85 -3.41 -20.17
C LYS A 378 -13.50 -3.85 -20.73
N TRP A 379 -12.40 -3.46 -20.10
CA TRP A 379 -11.06 -3.99 -20.37
C TRP A 379 -10.48 -4.64 -19.12
N VAL A 380 -9.69 -5.69 -19.32
CA VAL A 380 -9.10 -6.51 -18.26
C VAL A 380 -7.86 -5.86 -17.68
N ARG A 381 -6.83 -5.67 -18.52
CA ARG A 381 -5.52 -5.11 -18.15
C ARG A 381 -4.92 -4.40 -19.35
N LEU A 382 -4.16 -3.34 -19.09
CA LEU A 382 -3.47 -2.55 -20.10
C LEU A 382 -1.98 -2.93 -20.14
N TYR A 383 -1.45 -3.06 -21.34
CA TYR A 383 -0.02 -3.28 -21.57
C TYR A 383 0.54 -2.22 -22.53
N GLY A 384 1.73 -1.72 -22.26
CA GLY A 384 2.42 -0.75 -23.11
C GLY A 384 2.04 0.70 -22.81
N ASP A 385 1.66 1.44 -23.85
CA ASP A 385 1.45 2.89 -23.82
C ASP A 385 0.13 3.31 -23.14
N ASP A 386 0.25 4.17 -22.12
CA ASP A 386 -0.86 4.68 -21.29
C ASP A 386 -1.95 5.43 -22.07
N ARG A 387 -1.65 5.92 -23.28
CA ARG A 387 -2.66 6.56 -24.15
C ARG A 387 -3.85 5.63 -24.42
N LEU A 388 -3.62 4.32 -24.40
CA LEU A 388 -4.68 3.32 -24.62
C LEU A 388 -5.81 3.44 -23.57
N LYS A 389 -5.48 3.74 -22.30
CA LYS A 389 -6.48 3.91 -21.23
C LYS A 389 -7.49 5.00 -21.57
N HIS A 390 -6.97 6.16 -21.97
CA HIS A 390 -7.79 7.31 -22.32
C HIS A 390 -8.61 7.05 -23.58
N MET A 391 -8.01 6.41 -24.59
CA MET A 391 -8.72 6.06 -25.83
C MET A 391 -9.89 5.10 -25.56
N LEU A 392 -9.67 4.06 -24.75
CA LEU A 392 -10.73 3.13 -24.37
C LEU A 392 -11.85 3.83 -23.58
N THR A 393 -11.48 4.70 -22.63
CA THR A 393 -12.45 5.49 -21.84
C THR A 393 -13.30 6.41 -22.73
N LEU A 394 -12.68 7.07 -23.70
CA LEU A 394 -13.37 7.92 -24.69
C LEU A 394 -14.35 7.11 -25.55
N HIS A 395 -14.06 5.83 -25.81
CA HIS A 395 -14.95 4.90 -26.51
C HIS A 395 -15.96 4.21 -25.60
N GLY A 396 -16.12 4.69 -24.36
CA GLY A 396 -17.12 4.21 -23.40
C GLY A 396 -16.76 2.91 -22.70
N TYR A 397 -15.50 2.44 -22.81
CA TYR A 397 -15.07 1.30 -22.03
C TYR A 397 -14.71 1.72 -20.58
N GLY A 398 -14.82 0.79 -19.63
CA GLY A 398 -14.30 0.93 -18.27
C GLY A 398 -13.33 -0.19 -17.89
N HIS A 399 -12.62 -0.05 -16.77
CA HIS A 399 -11.81 -1.14 -16.22
C HIS A 399 -12.68 -2.12 -15.44
N ASP A 400 -12.43 -3.41 -15.62
CA ASP A 400 -12.99 -4.50 -14.81
C ASP A 400 -12.13 -5.75 -15.02
N SER A 401 -11.37 -6.14 -13.99
CA SER A 401 -10.46 -7.29 -14.00
C SER A 401 -11.19 -8.63 -14.09
N SER A 402 -12.51 -8.66 -13.86
CA SER A 402 -13.34 -9.87 -13.96
C SER A 402 -14.13 -9.96 -15.27
N CYS A 403 -13.96 -9.02 -16.22
CA CYS A 403 -14.80 -8.98 -17.42
C CYS A 403 -14.60 -10.13 -18.43
N LEU A 404 -13.67 -11.06 -18.15
CA LEU A 404 -13.55 -12.33 -18.87
C LEU A 404 -14.50 -13.41 -18.35
N ASP A 405 -15.11 -13.25 -17.18
CA ASP A 405 -15.99 -14.26 -16.59
C ASP A 405 -17.15 -14.60 -17.53
N GLY A 406 -17.45 -15.90 -17.63
CA GLY A 406 -18.43 -16.48 -18.52
C GLY A 406 -18.06 -16.49 -20.02
N GLN A 407 -16.91 -15.94 -20.42
CA GLN A 407 -16.52 -15.89 -21.83
C GLN A 407 -16.10 -17.27 -22.35
N VAL A 408 -16.51 -17.57 -23.58
CA VAL A 408 -16.21 -18.83 -24.25
C VAL A 408 -14.85 -18.76 -24.94
N LEU A 409 -14.04 -19.77 -24.75
CA LEU A 409 -12.71 -19.93 -25.32
C LEU A 409 -12.64 -21.23 -26.11
N THR A 410 -11.90 -21.23 -27.21
CA THR A 410 -11.72 -22.43 -28.04
C THR A 410 -10.94 -23.51 -27.28
N CYS A 411 -11.39 -24.76 -27.31
CA CYS A 411 -10.61 -25.88 -26.75
C CYS A 411 -9.70 -26.49 -27.82
N LYS A 412 -8.39 -26.56 -27.57
CA LYS A 412 -7.44 -27.27 -28.46
C LYS A 412 -6.55 -28.19 -27.66
N LYS A 413 -6.59 -29.49 -27.94
CA LYS A 413 -5.73 -30.51 -27.31
C LYS A 413 -4.31 -30.46 -27.89
N HIS A 414 -3.30 -30.61 -27.04
CA HIS A 414 -1.89 -30.70 -27.43
C HIS A 414 -1.09 -31.52 -26.41
N ASN A 415 -0.36 -32.54 -26.90
CA ASN A 415 0.57 -33.39 -26.14
C ASN A 415 0.08 -34.11 -24.86
N GLY A 416 -1.20 -34.04 -24.52
CA GLY A 416 -1.73 -34.63 -23.30
C GLY A 416 -2.55 -33.62 -22.50
N GLY A 417 -2.23 -32.34 -22.63
CA GLY A 417 -3.00 -31.22 -22.14
C GLY A 417 -3.75 -30.46 -23.24
N TYR A 418 -3.92 -29.17 -22.98
CA TYR A 418 -4.66 -28.21 -23.78
C TYR A 418 -3.81 -26.97 -24.03
N ILE A 419 -3.96 -26.37 -25.20
CA ILE A 419 -3.39 -25.06 -25.50
C ILE A 419 -4.27 -24.02 -24.80
N MET A 420 -3.68 -23.18 -23.97
CA MET A 420 -4.38 -22.13 -23.23
C MET A 420 -3.44 -20.93 -23.05
N PRO A 421 -3.84 -19.71 -23.45
CA PRO A 421 -3.05 -18.53 -23.14
C PRO A 421 -3.10 -18.23 -21.65
N TYR A 422 -2.11 -17.50 -21.15
CA TYR A 422 -2.22 -16.88 -19.84
C TYR A 422 -3.46 -15.98 -19.79
N LEU A 423 -4.38 -16.25 -18.88
CA LEU A 423 -5.56 -15.42 -18.64
C LEU A 423 -5.22 -14.27 -17.71
N ASP A 424 -5.36 -13.05 -18.22
CA ASP A 424 -5.25 -11.83 -17.42
C ASP A 424 -6.49 -11.61 -16.55
N GLY A 425 -6.33 -10.87 -15.46
CA GLY A 425 -7.44 -10.45 -14.60
C GLY A 425 -7.61 -11.32 -13.35
N ASP A 426 -8.74 -11.15 -12.69
CA ASP A 426 -9.04 -11.82 -11.40
C ASP A 426 -9.67 -13.19 -11.63
N VAL A 427 -10.32 -13.41 -12.78
CA VAL A 427 -10.92 -14.69 -13.16
C VAL A 427 -10.01 -15.38 -14.18
N CYS A 428 -9.15 -16.24 -13.66
CA CYS A 428 -8.08 -16.91 -14.42
C CYS A 428 -8.24 -18.44 -14.50
N ARG A 429 -9.39 -18.96 -14.05
CA ARG A 429 -9.72 -20.38 -14.12
C ARG A 429 -10.71 -20.62 -15.24
N VAL A 430 -10.74 -21.85 -15.75
CA VAL A 430 -11.66 -22.28 -16.80
C VAL A 430 -12.24 -23.64 -16.45
N ARG A 431 -13.50 -23.86 -16.82
CA ARG A 431 -14.11 -25.18 -16.85
C ARG A 431 -14.37 -25.63 -18.28
N MET A 432 -14.30 -26.93 -18.51
CA MET A 432 -14.63 -27.51 -19.80
C MET A 432 -16.15 -27.60 -19.95
N SER A 433 -16.66 -27.32 -21.14
CA SER A 433 -18.08 -27.41 -21.48
C SER A 433 -18.23 -27.91 -22.91
N TYR A 434 -19.44 -28.36 -23.27
CA TYR A 434 -19.78 -28.76 -24.63
C TYR A 434 -20.78 -27.77 -25.22
N LYS A 435 -20.43 -27.08 -26.31
CA LYS A 435 -21.30 -26.11 -27.00
C LYS A 435 -21.23 -26.33 -28.51
N ASP A 436 -22.38 -26.35 -29.16
CA ASP A 436 -22.51 -26.48 -30.62
C ASP A 436 -21.77 -27.68 -31.25
N GLY A 437 -21.62 -28.77 -30.49
CA GLY A 437 -20.96 -29.98 -30.96
C GLY A 437 -19.45 -30.03 -30.71
N GLU A 438 -18.86 -29.01 -30.09
CA GLU A 438 -17.43 -28.90 -29.83
C GLU A 438 -17.14 -28.72 -28.33
N ASP A 439 -15.99 -29.25 -27.91
CA ASP A 439 -15.43 -28.94 -26.59
C ASP A 439 -15.01 -27.46 -26.57
N VAL A 440 -15.38 -26.75 -25.51
CA VAL A 440 -15.00 -25.35 -25.29
C VAL A 440 -14.56 -25.17 -23.84
N PHE A 441 -13.80 -24.11 -23.59
CA PHE A 441 -13.55 -23.64 -22.25
C PHE A 441 -14.47 -22.45 -21.94
N ILE A 442 -14.97 -22.39 -20.72
CA ILE A 442 -15.68 -21.23 -20.19
C ILE A 442 -14.81 -20.67 -19.08
N VAL A 443 -14.44 -19.39 -19.19
CA VAL A 443 -13.78 -18.67 -18.10
C VAL A 443 -14.74 -18.59 -16.93
N ASP A 444 -14.30 -19.06 -15.77
CA ASP A 444 -15.16 -19.26 -14.60
C ASP A 444 -14.30 -19.16 -13.34
N VAL A 445 -14.78 -18.43 -12.33
CA VAL A 445 -14.10 -18.28 -11.04
C VAL A 445 -13.92 -19.62 -10.32
N GLU A 446 -14.82 -20.57 -10.53
CA GLU A 446 -14.78 -21.92 -9.96
C GLU A 446 -14.26 -22.97 -10.97
N GLY A 447 -13.58 -22.53 -12.05
CA GLY A 447 -13.12 -23.43 -13.09
C GLY A 447 -12.17 -24.54 -12.61
N ASP A 448 -12.27 -25.72 -13.21
CA ASP A 448 -11.44 -26.88 -12.84
C ASP A 448 -9.95 -26.67 -13.14
N TYR A 449 -9.63 -25.86 -14.15
CA TYR A 449 -8.27 -25.67 -14.64
C TYR A 449 -7.77 -24.24 -14.41
N ASN A 450 -6.55 -24.11 -13.88
CA ASN A 450 -5.88 -22.82 -13.73
C ASN A 450 -5.15 -22.43 -15.04
N ALA A 451 -5.51 -21.29 -15.62
CA ALA A 451 -4.93 -20.76 -16.86
C ALA A 451 -3.90 -19.64 -16.61
N GLN A 452 -3.22 -19.64 -15.46
CA GLN A 452 -2.11 -18.73 -15.15
C GLN A 452 -0.72 -19.28 -15.56
N GLN A 453 -0.66 -20.40 -16.28
CA GLN A 453 0.63 -20.91 -16.75
C GLN A 453 1.16 -20.11 -17.94
N SER A 454 2.39 -19.62 -17.84
CA SER A 454 3.04 -18.89 -18.94
C SER A 454 3.53 -19.79 -20.08
N SER A 455 3.44 -21.12 -19.92
CA SER A 455 3.82 -22.17 -20.89
C SER A 455 3.01 -22.11 -22.19
N GLY A 456 1.79 -21.56 -22.13
CA GLY A 456 0.80 -21.69 -23.20
C GLY A 456 0.08 -23.04 -23.22
N LEU A 457 0.35 -23.89 -22.22
CA LEU A 457 -0.27 -25.20 -22.01
C LEU A 457 -1.01 -25.23 -20.67
N MET A 458 -2.08 -25.99 -20.63
CA MET A 458 -2.90 -26.25 -19.46
C MET A 458 -3.18 -27.75 -19.41
N GLY A 459 -2.88 -28.41 -18.29
CA GLY A 459 -3.11 -29.85 -18.12
C GLY A 459 -1.99 -30.78 -18.61
N ASP A 460 -0.78 -30.26 -18.91
CA ASP A 460 0.41 -31.09 -19.18
C ASP A 460 1.45 -31.08 -18.04
N ALA A 461 1.19 -30.33 -16.96
CA ALA A 461 1.80 -30.65 -15.69
C ALA A 461 0.89 -31.67 -15.02
N LYS A 462 1.48 -32.74 -14.48
CA LYS A 462 0.95 -33.33 -13.26
C LYS A 462 0.45 -32.16 -12.42
N ASP A 463 -0.82 -32.17 -12.06
CA ASP A 463 -1.20 -31.47 -10.85
C ASP A 463 -0.26 -32.09 -9.80
N ASP A 464 0.85 -31.42 -9.51
CA ASP A 464 1.67 -31.71 -8.33
C ASP A 464 0.82 -31.40 -7.07
N THR A 465 -0.46 -31.02 -7.25
CA THR A 465 -1.44 -31.10 -6.19
C THR A 465 -1.69 -32.56 -5.82
N CYS A 466 -1.27 -32.95 -4.63
CA CYS A 466 -1.59 -34.25 -4.04
C CYS A 466 -2.85 -34.11 -3.18
N ALA A 467 -3.69 -35.15 -3.17
CA ALA A 467 -4.85 -35.18 -2.29
C ALA A 467 -4.42 -35.58 -0.88
N CYS A 468 -4.77 -34.77 0.13
CA CYS A 468 -4.55 -35.15 1.52
C CYS A 468 -5.46 -36.35 1.86
N PRO A 469 -4.91 -37.47 2.36
CA PRO A 469 -5.69 -38.67 2.66
C PRO A 469 -6.70 -38.48 3.82
N CYS A 470 -6.49 -37.47 4.67
CA CYS A 470 -7.34 -37.18 5.82
C CYS A 470 -8.62 -36.42 5.43
N CYS A 471 -8.49 -35.31 4.69
CA CYS A 471 -9.64 -34.46 4.32
C CYS A 471 -10.11 -34.65 2.86
N GLY A 472 -9.29 -35.25 1.99
CA GLY A 472 -9.58 -35.43 0.57
C GLY A 472 -9.36 -34.18 -0.31
N GLU A 473 -9.01 -33.04 0.28
CA GLU A 473 -8.69 -31.81 -0.44
C GLU A 473 -7.33 -31.92 -1.16
N ARG A 474 -7.14 -31.13 -2.23
CA ARG A 474 -5.92 -31.12 -3.03
C ARG A 474 -5.06 -29.91 -2.69
N TYR A 475 -3.77 -30.15 -2.45
CA TYR A 475 -2.78 -29.14 -2.10
C TYR A 475 -1.53 -29.38 -2.93
N ASP A 476 -0.81 -28.31 -3.28
CA ASP A 476 0.50 -28.43 -3.92
C ASP A 476 1.42 -29.33 -3.06
N GLU A 477 2.29 -30.14 -3.69
CA GLU A 477 3.18 -31.08 -2.99
C GLU A 477 4.06 -30.38 -1.93
N ASP A 478 4.44 -29.13 -2.19
CA ASP A 478 5.21 -28.28 -1.27
C ASP A 478 4.41 -27.82 -0.02
N ASP A 479 3.08 -27.84 -0.09
CA ASP A 479 2.17 -27.46 1.02
C ASP A 479 1.76 -28.67 1.88
N LEU A 480 2.18 -29.88 1.51
CA LEU A 480 1.91 -31.08 2.29
C LEU A 480 3.12 -31.47 3.16
N TYR A 481 2.82 -31.96 4.35
CA TYR A 481 3.80 -32.51 5.26
C TYR A 481 3.87 -34.04 5.11
N TYR A 482 5.04 -34.58 4.81
CA TYR A 482 5.23 -36.04 4.72
C TYR A 482 5.42 -36.66 6.09
N VAL A 483 4.54 -37.58 6.47
CA VAL A 483 4.58 -38.34 7.72
C VAL A 483 5.26 -39.68 7.47
N GLU A 484 6.52 -39.84 7.92
CA GLU A 484 7.31 -41.04 7.65
C GLU A 484 6.69 -42.30 8.28
N ALA A 485 6.11 -42.16 9.48
CA ALA A 485 5.48 -43.25 10.22
C ALA A 485 4.37 -43.98 9.42
N ARG A 486 3.67 -43.27 8.55
CA ARG A 486 2.56 -43.81 7.73
C ARG A 486 2.87 -43.85 6.23
N GLY A 487 3.93 -43.17 5.79
CA GLY A 487 4.33 -43.11 4.38
C GLY A 487 3.34 -42.32 3.52
N GLU A 488 2.74 -41.27 4.08
CA GLU A 488 1.72 -40.44 3.44
C GLU A 488 1.98 -38.95 3.67
N SER A 489 1.52 -38.10 2.75
CA SER A 489 1.60 -36.63 2.89
C SER A 489 0.25 -36.05 3.27
N ILE A 490 0.21 -35.23 4.32
CA ILE A 490 -1.02 -34.63 4.87
C ILE A 490 -0.93 -33.11 4.86
N CYS A 491 -2.07 -32.41 4.80
CA CYS A 491 -2.07 -30.96 4.89
C CYS A 491 -1.82 -30.48 6.33
N GLU A 492 -1.41 -29.23 6.47
CA GLU A 492 -1.08 -28.62 7.76
C GLU A 492 -2.25 -28.69 8.77
N SER A 493 -3.49 -28.39 8.35
CA SER A 493 -4.66 -28.48 9.24
C SER A 493 -4.86 -29.91 9.75
N CYS A 494 -4.76 -30.91 8.86
CA CYS A 494 -4.95 -32.29 9.26
C CYS A 494 -3.81 -32.78 10.17
N ARG A 495 -2.58 -32.31 9.96
CA ARG A 495 -1.43 -32.56 10.84
C ARG A 495 -1.71 -32.05 12.25
N ASP A 496 -2.12 -30.80 12.38
CA ASP A 496 -2.28 -30.15 13.68
C ASP A 496 -3.49 -30.74 14.45
N ASP A 497 -4.59 -31.04 13.75
CA ASP A 497 -5.80 -31.57 14.36
C ASP A 497 -5.68 -33.06 14.73
N ASN A 498 -5.16 -33.89 13.82
CA ASN A 498 -5.25 -35.35 13.92
C ASN A 498 -3.93 -36.05 14.23
N TYR A 499 -2.81 -35.32 14.32
CA TYR A 499 -1.49 -35.91 14.58
C TYR A 499 -0.81 -35.23 15.78
N ARG A 500 0.09 -35.98 16.43
CA ARG A 500 0.95 -35.49 17.53
C ARG A 500 2.40 -35.86 17.21
N TYR A 501 3.32 -34.93 17.50
CA TYR A 501 4.74 -35.20 17.36
C TYR A 501 5.21 -36.02 18.57
N ALA A 502 5.43 -37.32 18.38
CA ALA A 502 5.59 -38.28 19.46
C ALA A 502 6.82 -39.19 19.27
N TYR A 503 7.37 -39.70 20.37
CA TYR A 503 8.43 -40.72 20.34
C TYR A 503 7.84 -42.09 19.99
N GLY A 504 8.27 -42.64 18.85
CA GLY A 504 7.91 -43.99 18.43
C GLY A 504 9.07 -44.98 18.53
N ARG A 505 9.01 -46.03 17.69
CA ARG A 505 9.99 -47.14 17.69
C ARG A 505 11.44 -46.75 17.38
N ARG A 506 11.66 -45.74 16.53
CA ARG A 506 12.99 -45.42 16.00
C ARG A 506 13.43 -44.00 16.29
N ASN A 507 12.54 -43.02 16.16
CA ASN A 507 12.77 -41.59 16.36
C ASN A 507 11.43 -40.89 16.70
N GLN A 508 11.47 -39.57 16.89
CA GLN A 508 10.27 -38.73 16.92
C GLN A 508 9.76 -38.45 15.51
N ASP A 509 8.46 -38.60 15.33
CA ASP A 509 7.74 -38.24 14.10
C ASP A 509 6.30 -37.87 14.45
N TYR A 510 5.51 -37.47 13.47
CA TYR A 510 4.06 -37.31 13.62
C TYR A 510 3.37 -38.69 13.59
N TYR A 511 2.58 -38.95 14.62
CA TYR A 511 1.73 -40.14 14.75
C TYR A 511 0.27 -39.71 14.90
N SER A 512 -0.67 -40.62 14.65
CA SER A 512 -2.09 -40.29 14.85
C SER A 512 -2.32 -39.93 16.31
N ALA A 513 -3.09 -38.87 16.57
CA ALA A 513 -3.36 -38.41 17.93
C ALA A 513 -4.00 -39.51 18.80
N ASP A 514 -4.78 -40.41 18.20
CA ASP A 514 -5.42 -41.55 18.88
C ASP A 514 -4.43 -42.65 19.30
N GLU A 515 -3.21 -42.66 18.77
CA GLU A 515 -2.14 -43.64 19.09
C GLU A 515 -1.12 -43.08 20.08
N CYS A 516 -1.28 -41.81 20.48
CA CYS A 516 -0.32 -41.07 21.27
C CYS A 516 -0.84 -40.85 22.70
N ILE A 517 0.04 -41.05 23.68
CA ILE A 517 -0.15 -40.74 25.08
C ILE A 517 0.73 -39.55 25.48
N HIS A 518 0.25 -38.75 26.44
CA HIS A 518 0.99 -37.63 27.01
C HIS A 518 1.69 -38.08 28.30
N CYS A 519 2.98 -37.78 28.44
CA CYS A 519 3.74 -38.04 29.65
C CYS A 519 3.79 -36.78 30.51
N GLU A 520 3.18 -36.83 31.70
CA GLU A 520 3.10 -35.69 32.62
C GLU A 520 4.47 -35.31 33.22
N SER A 521 5.40 -36.26 33.31
CA SER A 521 6.75 -36.03 33.84
C SER A 521 7.59 -35.08 33.00
N ASP A 522 7.48 -35.15 31.67
CA ASP A 522 8.36 -34.42 30.76
C ASP A 522 7.67 -33.57 29.68
N ASP A 523 6.33 -33.53 29.70
CA ASP A 523 5.47 -32.75 28.79
C ASP A 523 5.66 -33.15 27.32
N LYS A 524 5.87 -34.46 27.07
CA LYS A 524 6.08 -35.01 25.72
C LYS A 524 5.08 -36.11 25.38
N TRP A 525 4.93 -36.34 24.08
CA TRP A 525 4.05 -37.38 23.54
C TRP A 525 4.84 -38.64 23.18
N TYR A 526 4.24 -39.79 23.45
CA TYR A 526 4.78 -41.12 23.15
C TYR A 526 3.74 -41.95 22.43
N VAL A 527 4.16 -42.80 21.51
CA VAL A 527 3.24 -43.78 20.92
C VAL A 527 2.98 -44.87 21.96
N GLU A 528 1.72 -45.15 22.28
CA GLU A 528 1.31 -46.04 23.38
C GLU A 528 2.03 -47.40 23.32
N GLU A 529 2.09 -48.03 22.13
CA GLU A 529 2.76 -49.31 21.90
C GLU A 529 4.27 -49.30 22.27
N TYR A 530 4.91 -48.13 22.23
CA TYR A 530 6.34 -47.97 22.44
C TYR A 530 6.69 -47.22 23.73
N ALA A 531 5.70 -46.80 24.53
CA ALA A 531 5.90 -46.04 25.77
C ALA A 531 6.91 -46.70 26.72
N SER A 532 6.77 -48.01 26.94
CA SER A 532 7.65 -48.78 27.83
C SER A 532 9.11 -48.86 27.34
N ASN A 533 9.37 -48.68 26.04
CA ASN A 533 10.74 -48.63 25.50
C ASN A 533 11.44 -47.31 25.82
N HIS A 534 10.69 -46.30 26.23
CA HIS A 534 11.16 -45.00 26.65
C HIS A 534 10.98 -44.79 28.16
N ASP A 535 10.84 -45.89 28.90
CA ASP A 535 10.66 -45.88 30.35
C ASP A 535 9.43 -45.08 30.83
N VAL A 536 8.39 -44.97 30.00
CA VAL A 536 7.12 -44.31 30.34
C VAL A 536 6.06 -45.38 30.65
N TYR A 537 5.40 -45.26 31.81
CA TYR A 537 4.39 -46.22 32.28
C TYR A 537 3.16 -45.49 32.83
N GLN A 538 2.01 -46.17 32.82
CA GLN A 538 0.76 -45.65 33.35
C GLN A 538 0.73 -45.78 34.88
N CYS A 539 0.41 -44.70 35.57
CA CYS A 539 0.10 -44.68 37.00
C CYS A 539 -1.26 -45.34 37.21
N GLN A 540 -1.32 -46.41 38.00
CA GLN A 540 -2.57 -47.16 38.22
C GLN A 540 -3.60 -46.39 39.06
N GLN A 541 -3.16 -45.36 39.79
CA GLN A 541 -4.06 -44.54 40.62
C GLN A 541 -4.69 -43.36 39.86
N SER A 542 -3.96 -42.74 38.93
CA SER A 542 -4.45 -41.56 38.18
C SER A 542 -4.84 -41.85 36.73
N ASP A 543 -4.53 -43.04 36.20
CA ASP A 543 -4.63 -43.41 34.79
C ASP A 543 -3.77 -42.57 33.82
N GLU A 544 -2.96 -41.64 34.35
CA GLU A 544 -2.02 -40.80 33.59
C GLU A 544 -0.66 -41.49 33.41
N TRP A 545 0.16 -41.02 32.46
CA TRP A 545 1.44 -41.62 32.14
C TRP A 545 2.61 -40.78 32.64
N TYR A 546 3.61 -41.44 33.20
CA TYR A 546 4.77 -40.82 33.82
C TYR A 546 6.06 -41.57 33.47
N ASP A 547 7.19 -40.87 33.60
CA ASP A 547 8.51 -41.49 33.53
C ASP A 547 8.73 -42.44 34.72
N ILE A 548 9.41 -43.56 34.51
CA ILE A 548 9.65 -44.57 35.56
C ILE A 548 10.36 -43.98 36.78
N ASN A 549 11.12 -42.90 36.63
CA ASN A 549 11.82 -42.25 37.75
C ASN A 549 10.87 -41.50 38.69
N ASP A 550 9.67 -41.16 38.23
CA ASP A 550 8.62 -40.51 39.02
C ASP A 550 7.57 -41.50 39.52
N LEU A 551 7.76 -42.79 39.22
CA LEU A 551 6.90 -43.88 39.64
C LEU A 551 7.58 -44.74 40.71
N VAL A 552 6.78 -45.18 41.68
CA VAL A 552 7.19 -46.14 42.71
C VAL A 552 6.23 -47.32 42.72
N MET A 553 6.76 -48.52 42.97
CA MET A 553 5.96 -49.72 43.17
C MET A 553 5.58 -49.83 44.64
N LEU A 554 4.29 -49.91 44.93
CA LEU A 554 3.78 -50.12 46.28
C LEU A 554 4.19 -51.50 46.77
N THR A 555 4.78 -51.56 47.96
CA THR A 555 5.28 -52.80 48.60
C THR A 555 4.57 -53.12 49.91
N ALA A 556 3.58 -52.31 50.29
CA ALA A 556 2.70 -52.52 51.43
C ALA A 556 1.32 -51.92 51.14
N GLY A 557 0.28 -52.41 51.83
CA GLY A 557 -1.09 -51.91 51.72
C GLY A 557 -2.01 -52.78 50.86
N GLU A 558 -3.24 -52.31 50.65
CA GLU A 558 -4.23 -53.08 49.87
C GLU A 558 -3.87 -53.17 48.37
N GLN A 559 -3.13 -52.19 47.86
CA GLN A 559 -2.66 -52.09 46.48
C GLN A 559 -1.18 -52.52 46.30
N GLU A 560 -0.69 -53.45 47.12
CA GLU A 560 0.67 -53.98 46.97
C GLU A 560 0.91 -54.54 45.55
N GLY A 561 1.98 -54.06 44.91
CA GLY A 561 2.37 -54.41 43.54
C GLY A 561 1.97 -53.36 42.49
N ASP A 562 1.12 -52.40 42.83
CA ASP A 562 0.74 -51.34 41.91
C ASP A 562 1.85 -50.29 41.74
N THR A 563 2.01 -49.78 40.52
CA THR A 563 2.95 -48.69 40.19
C THR A 563 2.19 -47.36 40.21
N VAL A 564 2.56 -46.46 41.11
CA VAL A 564 1.92 -45.15 41.30
C VAL A 564 2.93 -44.01 41.26
N HIS A 565 2.48 -42.80 40.92
CA HIS A 565 3.33 -41.61 40.99
C HIS A 565 3.76 -41.30 42.43
N VAL A 566 4.98 -40.79 42.60
CA VAL A 566 5.58 -40.49 43.93
C VAL A 566 4.72 -39.57 44.79
N ASP A 567 3.89 -38.71 44.19
CA ASP A 567 2.98 -37.83 44.93
C ASP A 567 1.81 -38.56 45.58
N TYR A 568 1.43 -39.75 45.10
CA TYR A 568 0.36 -40.57 45.68
C TYR A 568 0.88 -41.60 46.68
N ALA A 569 2.20 -41.66 46.91
CA ALA A 569 2.84 -42.65 47.76
C ALA A 569 3.61 -42.02 48.93
N LYS A 570 3.75 -42.78 50.01
CA LYS A 570 4.60 -42.45 51.16
C LYS A 570 5.51 -43.63 51.50
N LEU A 571 6.73 -43.30 51.92
CA LEU A 571 7.70 -44.26 52.42
C LEU A 571 7.46 -44.48 53.92
N LEU A 572 7.21 -45.72 54.31
CA LEU A 572 7.09 -46.19 55.69
C LEU A 572 8.48 -46.29 56.36
N SER A 573 8.50 -46.42 57.69
CA SER A 573 9.74 -46.50 58.47
C SER A 573 10.64 -47.70 58.17
N ASP A 574 10.09 -48.76 57.58
CA ASP A 574 10.78 -49.99 57.17
C ASP A 574 11.29 -49.96 55.72
N ASP A 575 11.32 -48.78 55.10
CA ASP A 575 11.67 -48.54 53.70
C ASP A 575 10.70 -49.16 52.67
N THR A 576 9.47 -49.50 53.06
CA THR A 576 8.40 -49.91 52.13
C THR A 576 7.54 -48.73 51.66
N TRP A 577 6.98 -48.81 50.44
CA TRP A 577 6.08 -47.78 49.91
C TRP A 577 4.61 -48.22 50.06
N CYS A 578 3.76 -47.31 50.52
CA CYS A 578 2.30 -47.46 50.57
C CYS A 578 1.61 -46.23 49.96
N LEU A 579 0.30 -46.29 49.74
CA LEU A 579 -0.48 -45.13 49.34
C LEU A 579 -0.50 -44.07 50.44
N GLU A 580 -0.50 -42.79 50.07
CA GLU A 580 -0.57 -41.68 51.03
C GLU A 580 -1.79 -41.77 51.96
N GLU A 581 -2.92 -42.29 51.47
CA GLU A 581 -4.14 -42.45 52.28
C GLU A 581 -4.08 -43.60 53.30
N GLU A 582 -3.23 -44.61 53.07
CA GLU A 582 -3.05 -45.76 53.97
C GLU A 582 -1.88 -45.55 54.95
N TYR A 583 -1.07 -44.52 54.73
CA TYR A 583 0.17 -44.29 55.46
C TYR A 583 0.00 -44.25 56.98
N GLU A 584 -0.99 -43.51 57.50
CA GLU A 584 -1.19 -43.38 58.95
C GLU A 584 -1.56 -44.71 59.61
N GLU A 585 -2.36 -45.54 58.94
CA GLU A 585 -2.79 -46.84 59.46
C GLU A 585 -1.65 -47.87 59.44
N LEU A 586 -0.95 -47.98 58.31
CA LEU A 586 0.16 -48.92 58.15
C LEU A 586 1.38 -48.54 59.00
N GLN A 587 1.69 -47.24 59.11
CA GLN A 587 2.78 -46.78 59.97
C GLN A 587 2.50 -47.05 61.45
N ALA A 588 1.25 -46.84 61.89
CA ALA A 588 0.86 -47.16 63.27
C ALA A 588 0.90 -48.67 63.57
N ALA A 589 0.61 -49.52 62.57
CA ALA A 589 0.75 -50.97 62.71
C ALA A 589 2.22 -51.39 62.86
N LEU A 590 3.13 -50.83 62.07
CA LEU A 590 4.58 -51.07 62.17
C LEU A 590 5.14 -50.61 63.52
N ASP A 591 4.81 -49.39 63.95
CA ASP A 591 5.29 -48.83 65.21
C ASP A 591 4.82 -49.67 66.42
N ALA A 592 3.63 -50.30 66.33
CA ALA A 592 3.10 -51.17 67.38
C ALA A 592 3.84 -52.52 67.48
N GLU A 593 4.29 -53.10 66.35
CA GLU A 593 5.07 -54.35 66.35
C GLU A 593 6.46 -54.15 67.00
N ASP A 594 7.09 -52.99 66.76
CA ASP A 594 8.38 -52.62 67.36
C ASP A 594 8.32 -52.45 68.89
N GLU A 595 7.18 -52.02 69.44
CA GLU A 595 7.01 -51.87 70.90
C GLU A 595 6.96 -53.23 71.63
N ASP A 596 6.36 -54.25 71.03
CA ASP A 596 6.21 -55.58 71.65
C ASP A 596 7.53 -56.38 71.72
N GLU A 597 8.46 -56.19 70.77
CA GLU A 597 9.78 -56.86 70.78
C GLU A 597 10.73 -56.36 71.89
N THR A 598 10.48 -55.18 72.48
CA THR A 598 11.39 -54.62 73.50
C THR A 598 11.11 -55.10 74.93
N SER A 599 10.06 -55.90 75.17
CA SER A 599 9.61 -56.26 76.53
C SER A 599 10.16 -57.57 77.11
N ASP A 600 10.82 -58.43 76.33
CA ASP A 600 11.26 -59.78 76.74
C ASP A 600 12.80 -59.98 76.79
N THR A 601 13.56 -58.97 77.23
CA THR A 601 14.97 -59.20 77.62
C THR A 601 15.07 -59.68 79.07
N GLU A 602 14.71 -60.95 79.30
CA GLU A 602 15.06 -61.67 80.54
C GLU A 602 16.60 -61.77 80.68
N ASP A 603 17.07 -61.34 81.85
CA ASP A 603 18.45 -61.33 82.33
C ASP A 603 19.23 -62.64 82.08
N PHE A 604 20.09 -62.68 81.05
CA PHE A 604 21.19 -63.63 80.99
C PHE A 604 22.50 -63.01 81.50
N PRO A 605 23.13 -63.59 82.55
CA PRO A 605 24.23 -62.97 83.27
C PRO A 605 25.57 -62.99 82.52
N CYS A 606 26.31 -61.89 82.69
CA CYS A 606 27.56 -61.53 82.05
C CYS A 606 28.66 -62.61 82.08
N ALA A 607 29.31 -62.83 80.93
CA ALA A 607 30.67 -63.35 80.83
C ALA A 607 31.58 -62.32 80.11
N PRO A 608 32.88 -62.20 80.45
CA PRO A 608 33.63 -60.98 80.19
C PRO A 608 34.66 -61.08 79.04
N VAL A 609 34.98 -59.90 78.48
CA VAL A 609 36.17 -59.54 77.68
C VAL A 609 36.25 -60.05 76.23
N MET A 610 36.34 -59.11 75.28
CA MET A 610 37.54 -58.87 74.44
C MET A 610 37.31 -57.66 73.51
N THR A 611 38.10 -56.63 73.74
CA THR A 611 38.31 -55.45 72.88
C THR A 611 38.90 -55.84 71.52
N THR A 612 38.26 -55.45 70.43
CA THR A 612 38.95 -55.10 69.17
C THR A 612 38.32 -53.87 68.54
N THR A 613 39.01 -52.75 68.69
CA THR A 613 38.80 -51.51 67.95
C THR A 613 39.13 -51.74 66.48
N ARG A 614 38.18 -51.53 65.57
CA ARG A 614 38.48 -51.28 64.14
C ARG A 614 37.49 -50.27 63.57
N GLN A 615 37.95 -49.02 63.50
CA GLN A 615 37.43 -48.01 62.60
C GLN A 615 37.54 -48.52 61.14
N ARG A 616 36.44 -48.50 60.40
CA ARG A 616 36.45 -48.51 58.93
C ARG A 616 35.57 -47.38 58.43
N THR A 617 36.23 -46.30 58.04
CA THR A 617 35.76 -45.30 57.07
C THR A 617 35.38 -45.97 55.74
N PRO A 618 34.26 -45.61 55.10
CA PRO A 618 34.00 -45.99 53.72
C PRO A 618 34.91 -45.21 52.74
N PRO A 619 35.37 -45.85 51.65
CA PRO A 619 36.34 -45.28 50.73
C PRO A 619 35.74 -44.27 49.75
N VAL A 620 36.43 -43.14 49.64
CA VAL A 620 36.27 -42.13 48.57
C VAL A 620 36.69 -42.75 47.24
N ALA A 621 35.74 -42.96 46.33
CA ALA A 621 36.02 -43.25 44.93
C ALA A 621 36.24 -41.95 44.16
N ARG A 622 37.51 -41.69 43.82
CA ARG A 622 37.95 -40.66 42.88
C ARG A 622 37.46 -41.00 41.47
N ILE A 623 36.64 -40.13 40.88
CA ILE A 623 36.51 -40.04 39.42
C ILE A 623 37.65 -39.17 38.90
N THR A 624 38.48 -39.78 38.05
CA THR A 624 39.67 -39.21 37.41
C THR A 624 39.31 -38.15 36.38
N ARG A 625 39.88 -36.95 36.51
CA ARG A 625 39.96 -35.94 35.46
C ARG A 625 40.88 -36.42 34.34
N ASN A 626 40.36 -36.50 33.12
CA ASN A 626 41.17 -36.63 31.91
C ASN A 626 41.92 -35.31 31.65
N THR A 627 43.25 -35.40 31.61
CA THR A 627 44.15 -34.33 31.18
C THR A 627 44.44 -34.46 29.69
N PHE A 628 44.10 -33.44 28.89
CA PHE A 628 44.55 -33.29 27.51
C PHE A 628 46.04 -32.93 27.45
N LYS A 629 46.77 -33.42 26.45
CA LYS A 629 48.20 -33.13 26.26
C LYS A 629 48.38 -31.99 25.24
N PRO A 630 49.49 -31.24 25.30
CA PRO A 630 49.79 -30.20 24.30
C PRO A 630 49.91 -30.82 22.91
N GLY A 631 48.97 -30.49 22.01
CA GLY A 631 48.91 -31.00 20.63
C GLY A 631 47.54 -31.54 20.19
N ASP A 632 46.59 -31.70 21.10
CA ASP A 632 45.25 -32.20 20.77
C ASP A 632 44.38 -31.11 20.08
N LYS A 633 43.87 -31.42 18.89
CA LYS A 633 42.93 -30.55 18.15
C LYS A 633 41.52 -30.79 18.66
N VAL A 634 40.97 -29.81 19.39
CA VAL A 634 39.59 -29.83 19.87
C VAL A 634 38.68 -29.12 18.86
N MET A 635 37.63 -29.81 18.43
CA MET A 635 36.57 -29.28 17.58
C MET A 635 35.61 -28.47 18.46
N ILE A 636 35.52 -27.16 18.24
CA ILE A 636 34.57 -26.29 18.96
C ILE A 636 33.27 -26.27 18.16
N VAL A 637 32.27 -26.99 18.64
CA VAL A 637 30.87 -26.81 18.24
C VAL A 637 30.30 -25.69 19.11
N ARG A 638 29.92 -24.56 18.51
CA ARG A 638 29.18 -23.49 19.20
C ARG A 638 27.69 -23.84 19.15
N SER A 639 27.13 -24.31 20.27
CA SER A 639 25.71 -24.11 20.55
C SER A 639 25.51 -22.71 21.14
N LYS A 640 24.40 -22.07 20.76
CA LYS A 640 24.03 -20.72 21.18
C LYS A 640 22.91 -20.85 22.21
N GLU A 641 23.29 -21.05 23.47
CA GLU A 641 22.36 -20.98 24.60
C GLU A 641 22.77 -19.80 25.48
N SER A 642 21.85 -18.87 25.69
CA SER A 642 22.00 -17.74 26.61
C SER A 642 21.29 -18.07 27.91
N TYR A 643 22.06 -18.25 28.99
CA TYR A 643 21.58 -18.20 30.36
C TYR A 643 21.57 -16.74 30.84
N THR A 644 20.45 -16.28 31.40
CA THR A 644 20.38 -15.07 32.21
C THR A 644 20.44 -15.46 33.69
N CYS A 645 21.44 -14.94 34.40
CA CYS A 645 21.54 -15.01 35.84
C CYS A 645 21.10 -13.68 36.45
N GLY A 646 20.04 -13.72 37.26
CA GLY A 646 19.54 -12.58 38.03
C GLY A 646 20.33 -12.36 39.31
N TRP A 647 20.61 -11.10 39.64
CA TRP A 647 20.98 -10.67 40.99
C TRP A 647 20.11 -9.49 41.41
N SER A 648 19.54 -9.67 42.59
CA SER A 648 18.63 -8.80 43.34
C SER A 648 19.26 -7.51 43.86
N ASN A 649 18.47 -6.44 44.01
CA ASN A 649 18.30 -5.80 45.31
C ASN A 649 17.08 -4.85 45.36
N SER A 650 16.34 -5.04 46.44
CA SER A 650 15.10 -4.44 46.94
C SER A 650 15.23 -3.00 47.47
N TRP A 651 14.19 -2.17 47.35
CA TRP A 651 13.29 -1.67 48.44
C TRP A 651 12.39 -0.49 48.01
N VAL A 652 11.10 -0.60 48.40
CA VAL A 652 10.01 0.38 48.60
C VAL A 652 8.91 0.57 47.53
N ASP A 653 7.72 0.11 47.96
CA ASP A 653 6.33 0.15 47.48
C ASP A 653 5.79 1.46 46.85
N SER A 654 4.99 1.37 45.77
CA SER A 654 3.51 1.21 45.83
C SER A 654 2.80 1.53 44.49
N MET A 655 1.77 0.72 44.19
CA MET A 655 0.60 0.93 43.30
C MET A 655 0.69 0.72 41.76
N TYR A 656 0.16 -0.44 41.36
CA TYR A 656 -0.67 -0.80 40.19
C TYR A 656 -0.20 -0.56 38.73
N ASP A 657 0.23 -1.68 38.12
CA ASP A 657 -0.19 -2.33 36.86
C ASP A 657 -0.35 -1.53 35.55
N ASN A 658 0.69 -1.61 34.72
CA ASN A 658 0.71 -2.03 33.29
C ASN A 658 1.85 -1.33 32.53
N VAL A 659 3.03 -1.95 32.50
CA VAL A 659 4.13 -1.61 31.58
C VAL A 659 4.68 -2.92 31.04
N ASN A 660 4.41 -3.21 29.77
CA ASN A 660 5.05 -4.31 29.05
C ASN A 660 6.31 -3.81 28.34
N ASP A 661 7.31 -4.68 28.36
CA ASP A 661 8.69 -4.50 27.93
C ASP A 661 8.84 -4.07 26.46
N GLY A 662 9.64 -3.02 26.25
CA GLY A 662 10.16 -2.64 24.93
C GLY A 662 11.55 -3.25 24.72
N GLU A 663 11.70 -4.05 23.67
CA GLU A 663 13.00 -4.54 23.22
C GLU A 663 13.93 -3.38 22.79
N VAL A 664 15.15 -3.35 23.33
CA VAL A 664 16.22 -2.44 22.92
C VAL A 664 17.09 -3.13 21.87
N TYR A 665 16.96 -2.74 20.61
CA TYR A 665 17.91 -3.17 19.57
C TYR A 665 19.21 -2.35 19.66
N THR A 666 20.31 -3.03 19.98
CA THR A 666 21.65 -2.42 19.93
C THR A 666 22.29 -2.74 18.58
N VAL A 667 22.37 -1.77 17.67
CA VAL A 667 23.14 -1.90 16.42
C VAL A 667 24.62 -1.71 16.74
N ARG A 668 25.43 -2.77 16.63
CA ARG A 668 26.90 -2.65 16.58
C ARG A 668 27.33 -2.64 15.11
N ALA A 669 27.92 -1.53 14.67
CA ALA A 669 28.68 -1.48 13.43
C ALA A 669 29.95 -2.34 13.58
N VAL A 670 30.16 -3.27 12.64
CA VAL A 670 31.40 -4.05 12.53
C VAL A 670 32.24 -3.41 11.42
N ASP A 671 33.43 -2.96 11.78
CA ASP A 671 34.47 -2.50 10.86
C ASP A 671 35.12 -3.73 10.18
N LEU A 672 35.07 -3.78 8.85
CA LEU A 672 35.65 -4.84 8.03
C LEU A 672 36.93 -4.40 7.29
N SER A 673 37.61 -3.37 7.77
CA SER A 673 38.93 -3.00 7.26
C SER A 673 40.01 -3.99 7.74
N GLY A 674 40.16 -5.10 7.03
CA GLY A 674 41.29 -6.02 7.30
C GLY A 674 41.24 -7.43 6.71
N VAL A 675 40.16 -7.84 6.04
CA VAL A 675 40.05 -9.20 5.51
C VAL A 675 40.77 -9.30 4.16
N LYS A 676 41.91 -10.00 4.14
CA LYS A 676 42.56 -10.45 2.90
C LYS A 676 41.89 -11.74 2.42
N PHE A 677 41.49 -11.76 1.16
CA PHE A 677 41.08 -12.98 0.46
C PHE A 677 42.32 -13.62 -0.18
N GLU A 678 42.62 -14.86 0.18
CA GLU A 678 43.55 -15.71 -0.56
C GLU A 678 42.77 -16.51 -1.63
N GLU A 679 43.32 -16.50 -2.84
CA GLU A 679 42.77 -17.06 -4.05
C GLU A 679 43.05 -18.57 -4.10
N ILE A 680 41.99 -19.40 -4.03
CA ILE A 680 42.10 -20.85 -4.23
C ILE A 680 41.86 -21.12 -5.72
N GLY A 681 42.95 -21.37 -6.44
CA GLY A 681 42.91 -21.78 -7.84
C GLY A 681 42.44 -23.23 -8.00
N LEU A 682 41.43 -23.43 -8.84
CA LEU A 682 41.13 -24.73 -9.45
C LEU A 682 41.03 -24.52 -10.96
N GLY A 683 41.86 -25.25 -11.69
CA GLY A 683 42.05 -25.10 -13.13
C GLY A 683 41.29 -26.11 -13.99
N TRP A 684 41.45 -25.87 -15.30
CA TRP A 684 41.25 -26.74 -16.48
C TRP A 684 39.86 -26.76 -17.15
N PRO A 685 39.77 -26.98 -18.49
CA PRO A 685 40.46 -26.25 -19.56
C PRO A 685 39.49 -25.79 -20.69
N TRP A 686 39.88 -24.74 -21.40
CA TRP A 686 39.18 -24.22 -22.58
C TRP A 686 39.44 -25.05 -23.84
N LYS A 687 38.38 -25.30 -24.63
CA LYS A 687 38.45 -25.74 -26.03
C LYS A 687 37.90 -24.66 -26.96
N SER A 688 38.53 -24.59 -28.11
CA SER A 688 38.59 -23.53 -29.12
C SER A 688 37.41 -23.48 -30.11
N LEU A 689 37.50 -22.48 -31.02
CA LEU A 689 36.70 -22.15 -32.24
C LEU A 689 35.49 -21.21 -32.02
N MET A 690 35.19 -20.20 -32.86
CA MET A 690 35.81 -19.63 -34.07
C MET A 690 35.16 -18.25 -34.36
N PHE A 691 35.83 -17.46 -35.20
CA PHE A 691 35.56 -16.09 -35.64
C PHE A 691 34.13 -15.78 -36.13
N ALA A 692 33.66 -14.56 -35.82
CA ALA A 692 33.09 -13.63 -36.80
C ALA A 692 33.32 -12.18 -36.33
N GLU A 693 34.02 -11.41 -37.16
CA GLU A 693 34.33 -9.99 -37.01
C GLU A 693 33.13 -9.09 -37.40
N ASP A 694 33.28 -7.80 -37.06
CA ASP A 694 32.56 -6.61 -37.51
C ASP A 694 31.27 -6.19 -36.76
N ALA A 695 31.45 -5.30 -35.77
CA ALA A 695 31.13 -3.88 -35.94
C ALA A 695 31.55 -3.06 -34.70
N ALA A 696 32.34 -2.02 -34.91
CA ALA A 696 32.75 -1.04 -33.92
C ALA A 696 31.54 -0.34 -33.25
N THR A 697 31.66 0.08 -31.98
CA THR A 697 31.84 1.49 -31.56
C THR A 697 31.75 1.62 -30.02
N THR A 698 32.64 2.46 -29.46
CA THR A 698 32.61 3.13 -28.13
C THR A 698 32.88 2.34 -26.83
N MET A 699 34.14 2.42 -26.39
CA MET A 699 34.54 2.31 -24.98
C MET A 699 33.98 3.48 -24.16
N THR A 700 33.31 3.18 -23.05
CA THR A 700 33.25 4.05 -21.86
C THR A 700 33.45 3.19 -20.61
N GLN A 701 34.18 3.76 -19.65
CA GLN A 701 34.69 3.12 -18.43
C GLN A 701 33.56 2.69 -17.46
N PRO A 702 33.80 1.71 -16.58
CA PRO A 702 32.85 1.36 -15.53
C PRO A 702 32.87 2.40 -14.40
N HIS A 703 31.72 3.05 -14.18
CA HIS A 703 31.44 3.77 -12.96
C HIS A 703 31.12 2.77 -11.84
N ILE A 704 31.95 2.80 -10.80
CA ILE A 704 31.63 2.25 -9.48
C ILE A 704 30.64 3.22 -8.83
N VAL A 705 29.44 2.73 -8.49
CA VAL A 705 28.51 3.41 -7.58
C VAL A 705 28.07 2.40 -6.51
N PRO A 706 28.35 2.63 -5.23
CA PRO A 706 27.74 1.91 -4.13
C PRO A 706 26.43 2.60 -3.72
N GLY A 707 25.34 1.86 -3.64
CA GLY A 707 24.07 2.40 -3.18
C GLY A 707 23.03 1.30 -3.02
N TYR A 708 22.92 0.77 -1.81
CA TYR A 708 21.75 0.01 -1.37
C TYR A 708 20.58 0.99 -1.25
N VAL A 709 19.50 0.74 -1.97
CA VAL A 709 18.16 1.26 -1.65
C VAL A 709 17.21 0.08 -1.70
N THR A 710 16.72 -0.30 -0.53
CA THR A 710 15.56 -1.16 -0.34
C THR A 710 14.32 -0.30 -0.57
N ASP A 711 13.68 -0.42 -1.74
CA ASP A 711 12.32 0.07 -1.93
C ASP A 711 11.34 -1.07 -1.64
N VAL A 712 10.67 -0.95 -0.49
CA VAL A 712 9.41 -1.63 -0.19
C VAL A 712 8.31 -0.66 -0.60
N SER A 713 7.68 -0.92 -1.75
CA SER A 713 6.48 -0.20 -2.17
C SER A 713 5.28 -0.73 -1.39
N ILE A 714 4.81 0.03 -0.40
CA ILE A 714 3.46 -0.10 0.15
C ILE A 714 2.56 0.78 -0.73
N ALA A 715 1.65 0.16 -1.45
CA ALA A 715 0.61 0.85 -2.22
C ALA A 715 -0.45 1.40 -1.27
N ALA A 716 -0.85 2.66 -1.50
CA ALA A 716 -2.04 3.30 -0.97
C ALA A 716 -3.02 3.56 -2.11
#